data_AF-A0A4Z1JK17-F1
#
_entry.id   AF-A0A4Z1JK17-F1
#
_cell.length_a   1.000
_cell.length_b   1.000
_cell.length_c   1.000
_cell.angle_alpha   90.00
_cell.angle_beta   90.00
_cell.angle_gamma   90.00
#
_symmetry.space_group_name_H-M   'P 1'
#
loop_
_entity.id
_entity.type
_entity.pdbx_description
1 polymer ?
#
loop_
_entity_poly.entity_id
_entity_poly.type
_entity_poly.pdbx_seq_one_letter_code
_entity_poly.pdbx_strand_id
1 'polypeptide(L)'
;MLGPTRFNVKPFLYPFGNTPAINLLQSRRPACEKDDAVRVLLLGCGDPRNLLFTLWCNKDEAIKWEFMCCDLESAILARNILLFSLIIDNESNASIWNTFYHFYITNTDNAVLQKQIRKLLQQSANLEVWSSSSYGASICFMNQDTLDQVREMWSQYLEVANLRSDSKERDHFETKFKSEVNLTRREQYVTNRDIGVQDFCGRKQYASALRSAGGNWESAIQTVVNAFDGFWDHGVIAGNSHDVEALKHDGQLVNPLMALTSAGNVFAISSNSDPLLGFRLASAFDDSNSSQEELAEAVVMLAKAQFQEWCASFGERVREKGIAIRLYCGDALRFSYALQSLGGNVTPETKLLSLYTTAWRSTPLDLDDPGIASGIRTFDVIDTNNLADPLGILNLLPAIAPLLSRKATSVIFTETLSLYTKDPVEILSHILCCDITTFSLLLGLAPSGHLFGFTTYAVGLDAQRQFSVHRNNNDSYHMRVEWRYPNLDDPAGKELIFEPHELALFFFKLYLRMFEIESMSPTSGKEMHCLRYSRLGFSALVCLAKGCVKKDQLSTFGDCLLGHIENEDMLRVGGLQLLELSLHFSQLGICSRPSLLEIPHQIMLANQKGFKNGPLSFQIEEADVEPLDHNKFPRLVWISLSVPHQTLEALKLDNEYATVGLQIKIRHTKSKTEAIFICLQCFFGSLVQRADDNDAYDVIEDRLGLKGTSDLIVTCAVPSLVLMIESRESTRIELACLSNKLSADYMCDEAICSYSFDEDNVLILREPPGVRLRPFATDHAGSLHTPSASKRPCFVRMKDGISVETMEIQKNFEYLETESAIRARQISPCTISERFNGFEVGQVQFPYPITLHKAIIDTSNKVKTLVAKPSLALDNTGYTLNPFPVVLNGSDAYPLTLPKVNMNQQPIISGTGRETAEWISNLMHSMFCARERSYWRGSDVGLQEDAPALFSIKSYIHNMAVSFVQPSPLGRRQTFLFDSGDPRSTSMIIFVSALRHNIDQSSVVLDAYVLPLTAEYSPLTPVIKKLLGHKSTQPISYGMRDVDEQLMRRMLPATVEACRKGWDHGQGCKYRQYGLVSSYTESNQSPICACGEGKDAEGFPQVEGWETLSRYATRSALIPLSTVDYVEAHYSQEEHDNYGKGKFSMSTSPNSHIDEITRNLVNQLGVVDPRGCKKCGDIPQGDTAHKQCARCRGVRYCSSGCQKADWKEHKKICKTAAPGT
;
A
#
# COMPACT_ATOMS: atom_id res chain seq x y z
N MET A 1 -19.81 -11.69 -8.31
CA MET A 1 -18.52 -11.27 -7.72
C MET A 1 -17.65 -10.69 -8.85
N LEU A 2 -16.73 -9.73 -8.59
CA LEU A 2 -15.88 -9.14 -9.66
C LEU A 2 -14.71 -10.05 -10.09
N GLY A 3 -14.35 -11.03 -9.25
CA GLY A 3 -13.62 -12.23 -9.66
C GLY A 3 -14.54 -13.46 -9.68
N PRO A 4 -14.06 -14.61 -10.16
CA PRO A 4 -14.73 -15.90 -10.03
C PRO A 4 -15.17 -16.17 -8.59
N THR A 5 -16.37 -16.72 -8.42
CA THR A 5 -16.85 -17.13 -7.09
C THR A 5 -16.02 -18.30 -6.59
N ARG A 6 -15.37 -18.14 -5.44
CA ARG A 6 -14.43 -19.11 -4.87
C ARG A 6 -15.07 -19.92 -3.75
N PHE A 7 -14.95 -21.24 -3.82
CA PHE A 7 -15.22 -22.13 -2.71
C PHE A 7 -13.91 -22.36 -1.94
N ASN A 8 -13.89 -21.91 -0.68
CA ASN A 8 -12.77 -22.11 0.23
C ASN A 8 -13.07 -23.32 1.12
N VAL A 9 -12.28 -24.39 0.99
CA VAL A 9 -12.44 -25.59 1.82
C VAL A 9 -12.12 -25.30 3.30
N LYS A 10 -11.16 -24.39 3.55
CA LYS A 10 -10.79 -23.92 4.89
C LYS A 10 -10.95 -22.38 4.97
N PRO A 11 -11.62 -21.83 6.00
CA PRO A 11 -11.66 -20.39 6.22
C PRO A 11 -10.27 -19.88 6.62
N PHE A 12 -10.02 -18.59 6.39
CA PHE A 12 -8.80 -17.91 6.83
C PHE A 12 -9.16 -16.84 7.86
N LEU A 13 -8.44 -16.84 8.97
CA LEU A 13 -8.48 -15.80 10.00
C LEU A 13 -7.09 -15.18 10.08
N TYR A 14 -7.01 -13.86 9.90
CA TYR A 14 -5.79 -13.08 10.09
C TYR A 14 -5.95 -12.23 11.36
N PRO A 15 -5.84 -12.84 12.56
CA PRO A 15 -6.09 -12.12 13.81
C PRO A 15 -4.98 -11.11 14.14
N PHE A 16 -3.83 -11.25 13.48
CA PHE A 16 -2.69 -10.36 13.56
C PHE A 16 -2.33 -9.86 12.17
N GLY A 17 -1.80 -8.65 12.14
CA GLY A 17 -1.25 -8.06 10.96
C GLY A 17 -0.04 -8.77 10.42
N ASN A 18 0.03 -8.88 9.10
CA ASN A 18 1.15 -9.47 8.37
C ASN A 18 2.14 -8.42 7.83
N THR A 19 2.03 -7.16 8.27
CA THR A 19 2.99 -6.09 8.03
C THR A 19 3.12 -5.22 9.28
N PRO A 20 4.25 -4.52 9.51
CA PRO A 20 4.37 -3.56 10.61
C PRO A 20 3.31 -2.46 10.57
N ALA A 21 2.93 -1.94 11.74
CA ALA A 21 2.03 -0.80 11.81
C ALA A 21 2.59 0.43 11.06
N ILE A 22 1.71 1.15 10.37
CA ILE A 22 2.06 2.32 9.56
C ILE A 22 1.20 3.54 9.88
N ASN A 23 1.79 4.73 9.77
CA ASN A 23 1.11 6.00 10.01
C ASN A 23 0.37 6.44 8.74
N LEU A 24 -0.96 6.30 8.75
CA LEU A 24 -1.82 6.61 7.61
C LEU A 24 -1.88 8.11 7.25
N LEU A 25 -1.41 9.00 8.13
CA LEU A 25 -1.41 10.45 7.92
C LEU A 25 -0.06 11.06 7.53
N GLN A 26 0.92 10.23 7.14
CA GLN A 26 2.27 10.69 6.83
C GLN A 26 2.35 11.83 5.80
N SER A 27 1.38 11.93 4.88
CA SER A 27 1.34 12.92 3.80
C SER A 27 0.39 14.10 4.07
N ARG A 28 -0.12 14.27 5.30
CA ARG A 28 -1.15 15.25 5.64
C ARG A 28 -0.59 16.55 6.22
N ARG A 29 -1.26 17.67 5.93
CA ARG A 29 -1.09 18.96 6.62
C ARG A 29 -1.57 18.93 8.09
N PRO A 30 -1.05 19.78 8.99
CA PRO A 30 -1.58 19.93 10.35
C PRO A 30 -3.07 20.29 10.31
N ALA A 31 -3.87 19.79 11.26
CA ALA A 31 -5.28 20.16 11.35
C ALA A 31 -5.43 21.57 11.91
N CYS A 32 -6.22 22.41 11.24
CA CYS A 32 -6.73 23.65 11.81
C CYS A 32 -7.99 23.35 12.64
N GLU A 33 -8.28 24.13 13.69
CA GLU A 33 -9.51 23.98 14.50
C GLU A 33 -10.82 24.04 13.67
N LYS A 34 -10.74 24.61 12.46
CA LYS A 34 -11.85 24.73 11.51
C LYS A 34 -11.93 23.60 10.48
N ASP A 35 -10.98 22.67 10.48
CA ASP A 35 -10.96 21.56 9.52
C ASP A 35 -12.03 20.52 9.85
N ASP A 36 -12.64 19.96 8.80
CA ASP A 36 -13.49 18.79 8.91
C ASP A 36 -12.69 17.59 9.47
N ALA A 37 -13.43 16.60 10.01
CA ALA A 37 -12.82 15.35 10.45
C ALA A 37 -12.06 14.66 9.30
N VAL A 38 -10.92 14.06 9.65
CA VAL A 38 -10.17 13.19 8.74
C VAL A 38 -10.97 11.93 8.49
N ARG A 39 -11.25 11.65 7.23
CA ARG A 39 -11.97 10.44 6.83
C ARG A 39 -10.99 9.40 6.30
N VAL A 40 -10.98 8.24 6.93
CA VAL A 40 -10.13 7.10 6.58
C VAL A 40 -10.99 5.90 6.24
N LEU A 41 -10.83 5.33 5.05
CA LEU A 41 -11.46 4.06 4.66
C LEU A 41 -10.43 2.93 4.77
N LEU A 42 -10.72 1.93 5.60
CA LEU A 42 -9.91 0.74 5.80
C LEU A 42 -10.66 -0.47 5.21
N LEU A 43 -10.21 -0.96 4.06
CA LEU A 43 -10.75 -2.15 3.41
C LEU A 43 -9.88 -3.37 3.74
N GLY A 44 -10.48 -4.43 4.29
CA GLY A 44 -9.71 -5.52 4.89
C GLY A 44 -9.00 -5.04 6.15
N CYS A 45 -9.77 -4.40 7.04
CA CYS A 45 -9.24 -3.62 8.15
C CYS A 45 -8.37 -4.45 9.10
N GLY A 46 -8.57 -5.78 9.17
CA GLY A 46 -7.72 -6.67 9.95
C GLY A 46 -7.67 -6.27 11.43
N ASP A 47 -6.54 -6.50 12.10
CA ASP A 47 -6.32 -5.96 13.44
C ASP A 47 -6.12 -4.43 13.40
N PRO A 48 -6.39 -3.70 14.50
CA PRO A 48 -6.46 -2.25 14.46
C PRO A 48 -5.10 -1.55 14.62
N ARG A 49 -3.95 -2.24 14.43
CA ARG A 49 -2.60 -1.65 14.62
C ARG A 49 -2.39 -0.36 13.84
N ASN A 50 -2.81 -0.29 12.58
CA ASN A 50 -2.62 0.91 11.75
C ASN A 50 -3.44 2.09 12.29
N LEU A 51 -4.66 1.83 12.77
CA LEU A 51 -5.50 2.84 13.41
C LEU A 51 -4.86 3.32 14.72
N LEU A 52 -4.50 2.40 15.62
CA LEU A 52 -3.93 2.73 16.93
C LEU A 52 -2.58 3.46 16.81
N PHE A 53 -1.70 2.98 15.93
CA PHE A 53 -0.40 3.60 15.67
C PHE A 53 -0.55 5.00 15.04
N THR A 54 -1.45 5.15 14.08
CA THR A 54 -1.74 6.46 13.47
C THR A 54 -2.22 7.48 14.51
N LEU A 55 -3.11 7.08 15.43
CA LEU A 55 -3.56 7.97 16.51
C LEU A 55 -2.43 8.38 17.44
N TRP A 56 -1.53 7.45 17.79
CA TRP A 56 -0.38 7.73 18.64
C TRP A 56 0.65 8.65 17.99
N CYS A 57 1.01 8.42 16.71
CA CYS A 57 1.92 9.31 15.97
C CYS A 57 1.39 10.75 15.93
N ASN A 58 0.07 10.91 15.95
CA ASN A 58 -0.62 12.20 15.87
C ASN A 58 -1.29 12.61 17.21
N LYS A 59 -0.83 12.09 18.36
CA LYS A 59 -1.46 12.34 19.66
C LYS A 59 -1.45 13.80 20.12
N ASP A 60 -0.48 14.59 19.65
CA ASP A 60 -0.34 16.00 20.04
C ASP A 60 -1.12 16.97 19.13
N GLU A 61 -1.80 16.47 18.07
CA GLU A 61 -2.58 17.30 17.14
C GLU A 61 -4.08 17.25 17.51
N ALA A 62 -4.80 18.38 17.51
CA ALA A 62 -6.23 18.42 17.79
C ALA A 62 -7.09 17.97 16.58
N ILE A 63 -6.98 16.68 16.22
CA ILE A 63 -7.62 16.10 15.03
C ILE A 63 -8.92 15.38 15.42
N LYS A 64 -9.99 15.64 14.65
CA LYS A 64 -11.18 14.78 14.64
C LYS A 64 -11.04 13.68 13.59
N TRP A 65 -11.46 12.47 13.94
CA TRP A 65 -11.27 11.26 13.15
C TRP A 65 -12.59 10.58 12.84
N GLU A 66 -12.70 10.09 11.60
CA GLU A 66 -13.79 9.25 11.14
C GLU A 66 -13.21 8.07 10.36
N PHE A 67 -13.14 6.90 11.00
CA PHE A 67 -12.69 5.65 10.39
C PHE A 67 -13.89 4.88 9.87
N MET A 68 -13.82 4.39 8.64
CA MET A 68 -14.76 3.44 8.07
C MET A 68 -14.03 2.12 7.82
N CYS A 69 -14.33 1.11 8.62
CA CYS A 69 -13.68 -0.19 8.60
C CYS A 69 -14.61 -1.23 7.95
N CYS A 70 -14.10 -1.88 6.91
CA CYS A 70 -14.76 -2.98 6.23
C CYS A 70 -13.90 -4.24 6.39
N ASP A 71 -14.51 -5.34 6.82
CA ASP A 71 -13.88 -6.66 6.78
C ASP A 71 -14.89 -7.72 6.33
N LEU A 72 -14.41 -8.80 5.72
CA LEU A 72 -15.26 -9.91 5.30
C LEU A 72 -15.57 -10.84 6.49
N GLU A 73 -14.65 -10.93 7.46
CA GLU A 73 -14.75 -11.85 8.59
C GLU A 73 -15.30 -11.13 9.83
N SER A 74 -16.50 -11.51 10.26
CA SER A 74 -17.17 -10.92 11.42
C SER A 74 -16.40 -11.14 12.73
N ALA A 75 -15.60 -12.20 12.84
CA ALA A 75 -14.71 -12.44 13.97
C ALA A 75 -13.65 -11.34 14.13
N ILE A 76 -13.14 -10.77 13.02
CA ILE A 76 -12.18 -9.66 13.07
C ILE A 76 -12.83 -8.42 13.66
N LEU A 77 -14.03 -8.06 13.18
CA LEU A 77 -14.78 -6.92 13.71
C LEU A 77 -15.15 -7.12 15.19
N ALA A 78 -15.62 -8.32 15.55
CA ALA A 78 -15.97 -8.66 16.93
C ALA A 78 -14.78 -8.55 17.89
N ARG A 79 -13.59 -9.00 17.47
CA ARG A 79 -12.32 -8.84 18.22
C ARG A 79 -11.92 -7.37 18.36
N ASN A 80 -12.00 -6.60 17.30
CA ASN A 80 -11.60 -5.18 17.31
C ASN A 80 -12.49 -4.35 18.24
N ILE A 81 -13.81 -4.54 18.18
CA ILE A 81 -14.75 -3.84 19.06
C ILE A 81 -14.56 -4.26 20.51
N LEU A 82 -14.29 -5.55 20.77
CA LEU A 82 -13.99 -6.03 22.11
C LEU A 82 -12.73 -5.32 22.65
N LEU A 83 -11.65 -5.25 21.86
CA LEU A 83 -10.45 -4.49 22.21
C LEU A 83 -10.77 -3.02 22.52
N PHE A 84 -11.48 -2.32 21.63
CA PHE A 84 -11.85 -0.92 21.85
C PHE A 84 -12.69 -0.76 23.12
N SER A 85 -13.64 -1.65 23.38
CA SER A 85 -14.49 -1.60 24.56
C SER A 85 -13.71 -1.79 25.86
N LEU A 86 -12.70 -2.68 25.87
CA LEU A 86 -11.83 -2.87 27.03
C LEU A 86 -10.97 -1.62 27.30
N ILE A 87 -10.49 -0.95 26.24
CA ILE A 87 -9.74 0.31 26.38
C ILE A 87 -10.65 1.42 26.90
N ILE A 88 -11.88 1.54 26.39
CA ILE A 88 -12.87 2.53 26.81
C ILE A 88 -13.23 2.35 28.29
N ASP A 89 -13.39 1.10 28.73
CA ASP A 89 -13.69 0.75 30.13
C ASP A 89 -12.44 0.77 31.03
N ASN A 90 -11.26 1.12 30.48
CA ASN A 90 -10.00 1.24 31.19
C ASN A 90 -9.60 -0.05 31.95
N GLU A 91 -9.78 -1.20 31.30
CA GLU A 91 -9.33 -2.50 31.80
C GLU A 91 -7.78 -2.59 31.79
N SER A 92 -7.22 -3.58 32.47
CA SER A 92 -5.76 -3.69 32.62
C SER A 92 -5.05 -3.94 31.29
N ASN A 93 -3.97 -3.21 31.00
CA ASN A 93 -3.20 -3.38 29.75
C ASN A 93 -2.71 -4.83 29.56
N ALA A 94 -2.36 -5.51 30.66
CA ALA A 94 -1.95 -6.91 30.63
C ALA A 94 -3.09 -7.82 30.17
N SER A 95 -4.29 -7.67 30.74
CA SER A 95 -5.45 -8.48 30.34
C SER A 95 -5.90 -8.17 28.91
N ILE A 96 -5.85 -6.90 28.50
CA ILE A 96 -6.15 -6.51 27.12
C ILE A 96 -5.17 -7.20 26.15
N TRP A 97 -3.87 -7.10 26.43
CA TRP A 97 -2.82 -7.72 25.63
C TRP A 97 -2.99 -9.25 25.52
N ASN A 98 -3.11 -9.92 26.67
CA ASN A 98 -3.25 -11.38 26.74
C ASN A 98 -4.48 -11.85 25.95
N THR A 99 -5.62 -11.18 26.17
CA THR A 99 -6.87 -11.50 25.47
C THR A 99 -6.76 -11.31 23.97
N PHE A 100 -6.07 -10.26 23.51
CA PHE A 100 -6.06 -9.92 22.09
C PHE A 100 -5.02 -10.69 21.29
N TYR A 101 -3.89 -11.08 21.89
CA TYR A 101 -2.73 -11.62 21.16
C TYR A 101 -2.35 -13.07 21.45
N HIS A 102 -2.81 -13.69 22.54
CA HIS A 102 -2.40 -15.05 22.90
C HIS A 102 -3.39 -16.13 22.44
N PHE A 103 -2.90 -17.32 22.11
CA PHE A 103 -3.71 -18.52 21.91
C PHE A 103 -4.29 -19.05 23.21
N TYR A 104 -3.57 -18.85 24.32
CA TYR A 104 -4.02 -19.25 25.64
C TYR A 104 -4.08 -18.06 26.59
N ILE A 105 -5.10 -18.03 27.44
CA ILE A 105 -5.35 -16.98 28.42
C ILE A 105 -5.52 -17.59 29.82
N THR A 106 -5.31 -16.77 30.84
CA THR A 106 -5.49 -17.15 32.24
C THR A 106 -6.97 -17.22 32.63
N ASN A 107 -7.28 -17.82 33.79
CA ASN A 107 -8.62 -17.75 34.38
C ASN A 107 -9.04 -16.30 34.64
N THR A 108 -8.10 -15.44 35.10
CA THR A 108 -8.34 -14.01 35.32
C THR A 108 -8.72 -13.30 34.02
N ASP A 109 -7.97 -13.52 32.94
CA ASP A 109 -8.23 -12.92 31.64
C ASP A 109 -9.57 -13.42 31.06
N ASN A 110 -9.89 -14.71 31.24
CA ASN A 110 -11.19 -15.25 30.84
C ASN A 110 -12.35 -14.63 31.62
N ALA A 111 -12.17 -14.29 32.90
CA ALA A 111 -13.20 -13.59 33.68
C ALA A 111 -13.44 -12.16 33.16
N VAL A 112 -12.37 -11.43 32.78
CA VAL A 112 -12.47 -10.12 32.13
C VAL A 112 -13.21 -10.25 30.79
N LEU A 113 -12.84 -11.24 29.98
CA LEU A 113 -13.47 -11.53 28.70
C LEU A 113 -14.97 -11.80 28.85
N GLN A 114 -15.36 -12.69 29.76
CA GLN A 114 -16.76 -13.00 30.03
C GLN A 114 -17.56 -11.78 30.48
N LYS A 115 -17.00 -10.97 31.39
CA LYS A 115 -17.63 -9.73 31.88
C LYS A 115 -17.87 -8.77 30.72
N GLN A 116 -16.85 -8.54 29.89
CA GLN A 116 -16.93 -7.58 28.80
C GLN A 116 -17.90 -8.02 27.71
N ILE A 117 -17.87 -9.29 27.32
CA ILE A 117 -18.79 -9.81 26.30
C ILE A 117 -20.24 -9.73 26.78
N ARG A 118 -20.54 -10.08 28.04
CA ARG A 118 -21.92 -9.96 28.57
C ARG A 118 -22.42 -8.51 28.49
N LYS A 119 -21.56 -7.53 28.77
CA LYS A 119 -21.87 -6.10 28.64
C LYS A 119 -22.13 -5.72 27.18
N LEU A 120 -21.28 -6.16 26.26
CA LEU A 120 -21.46 -5.93 24.81
C LEU A 120 -22.77 -6.54 24.31
N LEU A 121 -23.09 -7.79 24.65
CA LEU A 121 -24.35 -8.45 24.31
C LEU A 121 -25.58 -7.76 24.94
N GLN A 122 -25.45 -7.12 26.10
CA GLN A 122 -26.57 -6.34 26.65
C GLN A 122 -26.81 -5.05 25.85
N GLN A 123 -25.75 -4.39 25.40
CA GLN A 123 -25.81 -3.09 24.72
C GLN A 123 -25.95 -3.18 23.20
N SER A 124 -25.92 -4.38 22.61
CA SER A 124 -26.01 -4.63 21.17
C SER A 124 -27.32 -5.31 20.74
N ALA A 125 -28.42 -5.05 21.46
CA ALA A 125 -29.71 -5.68 21.15
C ALA A 125 -30.26 -5.28 19.77
N ASN A 126 -30.04 -4.03 19.37
CA ASN A 126 -30.32 -3.47 18.05
C ASN A 126 -29.52 -2.16 17.88
N LEU A 127 -29.58 -1.54 16.71
CA LEU A 127 -28.86 -0.29 16.41
C LEU A 127 -29.23 0.88 17.34
N GLU A 128 -30.50 1.00 17.76
CA GLU A 128 -30.97 2.06 18.66
C GLU A 128 -30.39 1.90 20.09
N VAL A 129 -30.39 0.68 20.60
CA VAL A 129 -29.79 0.36 21.91
C VAL A 129 -28.27 0.58 21.86
N TRP A 130 -27.63 0.21 20.75
CA TRP A 130 -26.19 0.42 20.59
C TRP A 130 -25.82 1.91 20.55
N SER A 131 -26.53 2.71 19.74
CA SER A 131 -26.25 4.15 19.58
C SER A 131 -26.44 4.95 20.88
N SER A 132 -27.31 4.49 21.78
CA SER A 132 -27.52 5.08 23.11
C SER A 132 -26.56 4.56 24.20
N SER A 133 -25.73 3.57 23.88
CA SER A 133 -24.77 2.97 24.82
C SER A 133 -23.52 3.85 25.04
N SER A 134 -22.68 3.44 26.01
CA SER A 134 -21.37 4.06 26.25
C SER A 134 -20.40 3.92 25.07
N TYR A 135 -20.62 2.96 24.16
CA TYR A 135 -19.77 2.73 23.00
C TYR A 135 -20.29 3.41 21.73
N GLY A 136 -21.62 3.56 21.63
CA GLY A 136 -22.33 4.10 20.45
C GLY A 136 -21.91 5.51 20.04
N ALA A 137 -21.32 6.28 20.95
CA ALA A 137 -20.79 7.61 20.67
C ALA A 137 -19.53 7.61 19.78
N SER A 138 -18.74 6.53 19.83
CA SER A 138 -17.47 6.41 19.09
C SER A 138 -17.44 5.23 18.12
N ILE A 139 -18.33 4.26 18.26
CA ILE A 139 -18.40 3.06 17.41
C ILE A 139 -19.81 2.94 16.86
N CYS A 140 -19.96 2.82 15.55
CA CYS A 140 -21.24 2.74 14.85
C CYS A 140 -21.25 1.55 13.89
N PHE A 141 -22.37 0.84 13.83
CA PHE A 141 -22.61 -0.20 12.82
C PHE A 141 -23.31 0.41 11.61
N MET A 142 -22.91 0.00 10.40
CA MET A 142 -23.46 0.56 9.15
C MET A 142 -24.83 -0.01 8.78
N ASN A 143 -25.16 -1.22 9.25
CA ASN A 143 -26.46 -1.85 9.06
C ASN A 143 -26.72 -2.88 10.17
N GLN A 144 -27.97 -3.36 10.26
CA GLN A 144 -28.38 -4.34 11.27
C GLN A 144 -27.69 -5.70 11.04
N ASP A 145 -27.47 -6.11 9.79
CA ASP A 145 -26.80 -7.37 9.46
C ASP A 145 -25.36 -7.43 10.02
N THR A 146 -24.60 -6.33 9.95
CA THR A 146 -23.25 -6.27 10.57
C THR A 146 -23.32 -6.43 12.09
N LEU A 147 -24.29 -5.76 12.75
CA LEU A 147 -24.50 -5.87 14.19
C LEU A 147 -24.85 -7.31 14.58
N ASP A 148 -25.75 -7.95 13.85
CA ASP A 148 -26.19 -9.33 14.10
C ASP A 148 -25.03 -10.32 13.97
N GLN A 149 -24.23 -10.21 12.90
CA GLN A 149 -23.06 -11.07 12.68
C GLN A 149 -22.01 -10.93 13.80
N VAL A 150 -21.73 -9.70 14.24
CA VAL A 150 -20.79 -9.44 15.34
C VAL A 150 -21.34 -9.96 16.67
N ARG A 151 -22.63 -9.76 16.93
CA ARG A 151 -23.31 -10.25 18.13
C ARG A 151 -23.30 -11.78 18.20
N GLU A 152 -23.47 -12.46 17.07
CA GLU A 152 -23.37 -13.90 16.97
C GLU A 152 -21.98 -14.40 17.38
N MET A 153 -20.92 -13.76 16.87
CA MET A 153 -19.54 -14.09 17.28
C MET A 153 -19.31 -13.92 18.78
N TRP A 154 -19.76 -12.81 19.37
CA TRP A 154 -19.69 -12.61 20.81
C TRP A 154 -20.46 -13.66 21.62
N SER A 155 -21.60 -14.10 21.12
CA SER A 155 -22.38 -15.17 21.77
C SER A 155 -21.58 -16.47 21.79
N GLN A 156 -20.98 -16.86 20.66
CA GLN A 156 -20.12 -18.05 20.58
C GLN A 156 -18.87 -17.93 21.46
N TYR A 157 -18.23 -16.75 21.50
CA TYR A 157 -17.10 -16.50 22.40
C TYR A 157 -17.50 -16.67 23.86
N LEU A 158 -18.67 -16.18 24.26
CA LEU A 158 -19.17 -16.29 25.61
C LEU A 158 -19.54 -17.73 25.99
N GLU A 159 -20.10 -18.50 25.06
CA GLU A 159 -20.39 -19.93 25.26
C GLU A 159 -19.11 -20.70 25.61
N VAL A 160 -18.06 -20.54 24.80
CA VAL A 160 -16.75 -21.18 25.04
C VAL A 160 -16.12 -20.67 26.34
N ALA A 161 -16.15 -19.34 26.57
CA ALA A 161 -15.58 -18.75 27.79
C ALA A 161 -16.27 -19.25 29.06
N ASN A 162 -17.56 -19.62 29.01
CA ASN A 162 -18.35 -20.14 30.13
C ASN A 162 -18.22 -21.66 30.35
N LEU A 163 -17.52 -22.40 29.48
CA LEU A 163 -17.32 -23.83 29.66
C LEU A 163 -16.66 -24.11 31.02
N ARG A 164 -17.27 -24.98 31.81
CA ARG A 164 -16.76 -25.34 33.15
C ARG A 164 -15.41 -26.04 33.00
N SER A 165 -14.49 -25.72 33.91
CA SER A 165 -13.11 -26.21 33.88
C SER A 165 -12.98 -27.74 33.90
N ASP A 166 -13.99 -28.44 34.44
CA ASP A 166 -14.05 -29.90 34.58
C ASP A 166 -15.02 -30.58 33.58
N SER A 167 -15.53 -29.84 32.58
CA SER A 167 -16.51 -30.37 31.64
C SER A 167 -15.83 -31.13 30.48
N LYS A 168 -16.47 -32.22 30.04
CA LYS A 168 -16.04 -32.95 28.84
C LYS A 168 -16.07 -32.09 27.58
N GLU A 169 -16.99 -31.11 27.51
CA GLU A 169 -17.04 -30.20 26.36
C GLU A 169 -15.80 -29.31 26.33
N ARG A 170 -15.34 -28.82 27.48
CA ARG A 170 -14.12 -28.03 27.59
C ARG A 170 -12.89 -28.83 27.20
N ASP A 171 -12.74 -30.03 27.76
CA ASP A 171 -11.63 -30.93 27.44
C ASP A 171 -11.58 -31.23 25.93
N HIS A 172 -12.73 -31.50 25.32
CA HIS A 172 -12.83 -31.74 23.88
C HIS A 172 -12.44 -30.51 23.06
N PHE A 173 -12.95 -29.33 23.41
CA PHE A 173 -12.64 -28.07 22.74
C PHE A 173 -11.14 -27.75 22.79
N GLU A 174 -10.54 -27.84 23.98
CA GLU A 174 -9.12 -27.55 24.16
C GLU A 174 -8.21 -28.57 23.46
N THR A 175 -8.57 -29.86 23.51
CA THR A 175 -7.83 -30.92 22.82
C THR A 175 -7.88 -30.73 21.31
N LYS A 176 -9.06 -30.42 20.75
CA LYS A 176 -9.22 -30.14 19.32
C LYS A 176 -8.41 -28.93 18.89
N PHE A 177 -8.47 -27.81 19.62
CA PHE A 177 -7.68 -26.63 19.29
C PHE A 177 -6.18 -26.94 19.32
N LYS A 178 -5.70 -27.63 20.37
CA LYS A 178 -4.29 -28.07 20.48
C LYS A 178 -3.89 -29.00 19.33
N SER A 179 -4.76 -29.91 18.88
CA SER A 179 -4.44 -30.78 17.75
C SER A 179 -4.30 -30.00 16.45
N GLU A 180 -5.20 -29.05 16.19
CA GLU A 180 -5.14 -28.20 14.99
C GLU A 180 -3.89 -27.31 14.97
N VAL A 181 -3.55 -26.66 16.09
CA VAL A 181 -2.30 -25.88 16.21
C VAL A 181 -1.09 -26.76 15.92
N ASN A 182 -1.06 -27.99 16.46
CA ASN A 182 0.02 -28.93 16.21
C ASN A 182 0.08 -29.40 14.75
N LEU A 183 -1.06 -29.57 14.07
CA LEU A 183 -1.14 -29.91 12.66
C LEU A 183 -0.61 -28.76 11.80
N THR A 184 -1.06 -27.53 12.02
CA THR A 184 -0.57 -26.34 11.31
C THR A 184 0.93 -26.11 11.56
N ARG A 185 1.43 -26.37 12.78
CA ARG A 185 2.87 -26.34 13.08
C ARG A 185 3.65 -27.40 12.29
N ARG A 186 3.06 -28.55 11.93
CA ARG A 186 3.75 -29.56 11.09
C ARG A 186 3.92 -29.08 9.64
N GLU A 187 3.00 -28.25 9.13
CA GLU A 187 3.13 -27.62 7.81
C GLU A 187 4.34 -26.65 7.73
N GLN A 188 4.80 -26.20 8.90
CA GLN A 188 6.00 -25.37 9.05
C GLN A 188 7.29 -26.20 8.97
N TYR A 189 7.28 -27.50 8.69
CA TYR A 189 8.50 -28.29 8.48
C TYR A 189 8.75 -28.52 6.98
N VAL A 190 10.02 -28.43 6.58
CA VAL A 190 10.46 -28.80 5.23
C VAL A 190 10.52 -30.32 5.13
N THR A 191 9.88 -30.91 4.12
CA THR A 191 9.99 -32.34 3.84
C THR A 191 11.03 -32.61 2.76
N ASN A 192 11.61 -33.82 2.74
CA ASN A 192 12.53 -34.26 1.68
C ASN A 192 11.93 -34.23 0.25
N ARG A 193 10.62 -33.99 0.10
CA ARG A 193 9.97 -33.81 -1.19
C ARG A 193 10.08 -32.37 -1.71
N ASP A 194 10.24 -31.38 -0.83
CA ASP A 194 10.21 -29.96 -1.18
C ASP A 194 11.57 -29.45 -1.69
N ILE A 195 12.66 -30.16 -1.36
CA ILE A 195 14.01 -29.84 -1.77
C ILE A 195 14.61 -31.13 -2.30
N GLY A 196 14.89 -31.23 -3.60
CA GLY A 196 15.51 -32.41 -4.24
C GLY A 196 16.96 -32.70 -3.80
N VAL A 197 17.32 -32.39 -2.55
CA VAL A 197 18.64 -32.54 -1.93
C VAL A 197 18.45 -33.33 -0.63
N GLN A 198 19.24 -34.40 -0.47
CA GLN A 198 18.97 -35.48 0.48
C GLN A 198 19.24 -35.20 1.98
N ASP A 199 19.55 -33.97 2.41
CA ASP A 199 20.16 -33.73 3.74
C ASP A 199 19.66 -32.51 4.55
N PHE A 200 18.51 -31.88 4.25
CA PHE A 200 17.97 -30.76 5.07
C PHE A 200 16.53 -31.03 5.57
N CYS A 201 16.41 -31.69 6.72
CA CYS A 201 15.17 -31.74 7.51
C CYS A 201 15.21 -30.66 8.61
N GLY A 202 14.25 -29.73 8.64
CA GLY A 202 14.16 -28.66 9.65
C GLY A 202 12.88 -27.82 9.56
N ARG A 203 12.63 -26.95 10.56
CA ARG A 203 11.54 -25.94 10.51
C ARG A 203 11.81 -24.95 9.37
N LYS A 204 10.77 -24.61 8.61
CA LYS A 204 10.73 -23.47 7.69
C LYS A 204 11.03 -22.21 8.49
N GLN A 205 12.04 -21.46 8.07
CA GLN A 205 12.38 -20.20 8.70
C GLN A 205 11.39 -19.13 8.24
N TYR A 206 10.43 -18.79 9.10
CA TYR A 206 9.53 -17.66 8.87
C TYR A 206 10.21 -16.37 9.34
N ALA A 207 10.51 -15.50 8.39
CA ALA A 207 11.28 -14.29 8.63
C ALA A 207 10.51 -13.01 8.27
N SER A 208 9.18 -13.11 8.14
CA SER A 208 8.30 -11.98 7.83
C SER A 208 8.37 -10.87 8.88
N ALA A 209 8.50 -11.25 10.16
CA ALA A 209 8.67 -10.34 11.30
C ALA A 209 10.00 -9.56 11.30
N LEU A 210 10.97 -9.89 10.43
CA LEU A 210 12.18 -9.07 10.26
C LEU A 210 11.87 -7.65 9.76
N ARG A 211 10.73 -7.44 9.10
CA ARG A 211 10.27 -6.09 8.71
C ARG A 211 10.02 -5.19 9.92
N SER A 212 9.65 -5.76 11.06
CA SER A 212 9.46 -5.02 12.32
C SER A 212 10.77 -4.50 12.89
N ALA A 213 11.89 -5.16 12.61
CA ALA A 213 13.21 -4.75 13.08
C ALA A 213 13.86 -3.64 12.24
N GLY A 214 13.23 -3.23 11.12
CA GLY A 214 13.67 -2.09 10.31
C GLY A 214 15.14 -2.17 9.88
N GLY A 215 15.92 -1.15 10.22
CA GLY A 215 17.36 -1.09 9.94
C GLY A 215 18.22 -2.14 10.66
N ASN A 216 17.70 -2.72 11.75
CA ASN A 216 18.40 -3.74 12.56
C ASN A 216 18.04 -5.18 12.17
N TRP A 217 17.41 -5.37 11.00
CA TRP A 217 16.85 -6.67 10.61
C TRP A 217 17.89 -7.82 10.61
N GLU A 218 19.16 -7.56 10.27
CA GLU A 218 20.21 -8.59 10.26
C GLU A 218 20.48 -9.11 11.67
N SER A 219 20.63 -8.22 12.65
CA SER A 219 20.83 -8.58 14.06
C SER A 219 19.61 -9.28 14.68
N ALA A 220 18.43 -9.05 14.11
CA ALA A 220 17.17 -9.58 14.60
C ALA A 220 16.85 -11.01 14.14
N ILE A 221 17.59 -11.57 13.17
CA ILE A 221 17.25 -12.87 12.54
C ILE A 221 17.01 -13.96 13.57
N GLN A 222 17.98 -14.20 14.45
CA GLN A 222 17.88 -15.31 15.42
C GLN A 222 16.77 -15.06 16.44
N THR A 223 16.67 -13.85 16.98
CA THR A 223 15.70 -13.50 18.02
C THR A 223 14.27 -13.59 17.49
N VAL A 224 14.01 -13.06 16.29
CA VAL A 224 12.67 -13.07 15.68
C VAL A 224 12.24 -14.50 15.31
N VAL A 225 13.14 -15.31 14.74
CA VAL A 225 12.83 -16.72 14.44
C VAL A 225 12.52 -17.49 15.73
N ASN A 226 13.31 -17.30 16.78
CA ASN A 226 13.06 -17.93 18.08
C ASN A 226 11.75 -17.44 18.71
N ALA A 227 11.43 -16.15 18.58
CA ALA A 227 10.18 -15.60 19.09
C ALA A 227 8.96 -16.16 18.34
N PHE A 228 9.04 -16.30 17.02
CA PHE A 228 8.01 -16.95 16.22
C PHE A 228 7.77 -18.39 16.68
N ASP A 229 8.84 -19.17 16.79
CA ASP A 229 8.80 -20.55 17.27
C ASP A 229 8.22 -20.62 18.70
N GLY A 230 8.68 -19.75 19.59
CA GLY A 230 8.20 -19.64 20.97
C GLY A 230 6.70 -19.36 21.04
N PHE A 231 6.16 -18.51 20.16
CA PHE A 231 4.74 -18.23 20.05
C PHE A 231 3.94 -19.47 19.64
N TRP A 232 4.36 -20.19 18.60
CA TRP A 232 3.66 -21.39 18.15
C TRP A 232 3.81 -22.58 19.12
N ASP A 233 4.91 -22.63 19.88
CA ASP A 233 5.17 -23.68 20.86
C ASP A 233 4.40 -23.49 22.18
N HIS A 234 4.22 -22.24 22.63
CA HIS A 234 3.63 -21.94 23.95
C HIS A 234 2.27 -21.23 23.87
N GLY A 235 1.93 -20.63 22.73
CA GLY A 235 0.71 -19.87 22.51
C GLY A 235 0.67 -18.48 23.17
N VAL A 236 1.82 -17.96 23.60
CA VAL A 236 1.99 -16.58 24.12
C VAL A 236 3.10 -15.88 23.34
N ILE A 237 3.08 -14.55 23.25
CA ILE A 237 4.03 -13.82 22.40
C ILE A 237 5.47 -14.15 22.78
N ALA A 238 6.27 -14.49 21.76
CA ALA A 238 7.67 -14.92 21.87
C ALA A 238 7.94 -16.12 22.79
N GLY A 239 6.91 -16.79 23.32
CA GLY A 239 7.09 -17.77 24.40
C GLY A 239 7.71 -17.19 25.67
N ASN A 240 7.48 -15.89 25.95
CA ASN A 240 8.15 -15.20 27.06
C ASN A 240 7.86 -15.86 28.42
N SER A 241 8.89 -15.97 29.26
CA SER A 241 8.84 -16.70 30.53
C SER A 241 7.73 -16.20 31.46
N HIS A 242 7.57 -14.88 31.57
CA HIS A 242 6.55 -14.25 32.41
C HIS A 242 5.13 -14.73 32.08
N ASP A 243 4.73 -14.67 30.81
CA ASP A 243 3.36 -15.05 30.42
C ASP A 243 3.19 -16.58 30.43
N VAL A 244 4.23 -17.35 30.13
CA VAL A 244 4.22 -18.82 30.27
C VAL A 244 4.04 -19.23 31.73
N GLU A 245 4.70 -18.56 32.67
CA GLU A 245 4.56 -18.80 34.11
C GLU A 245 3.18 -18.39 34.61
N ALA A 246 2.63 -17.27 34.12
CA ALA A 246 1.27 -16.85 34.44
C ALA A 246 0.22 -17.92 34.05
N LEU A 247 0.35 -18.52 32.87
CA LEU A 247 -0.54 -19.62 32.44
C LEU A 247 -0.41 -20.88 33.30
N LYS A 248 0.79 -21.18 33.82
CA LYS A 248 0.99 -22.32 34.73
C LYS A 248 0.32 -22.09 36.09
N HIS A 249 0.36 -20.85 36.59
CA HIS A 249 -0.16 -20.51 37.90
C HIS A 249 -1.67 -20.23 37.92
N ASP A 250 -2.19 -19.53 36.91
CA ASP A 250 -3.60 -19.10 36.85
C ASP A 250 -4.41 -19.81 35.74
N GLY A 251 -3.93 -20.97 35.28
CA GLY A 251 -4.62 -21.81 34.30
C GLY A 251 -4.33 -21.45 32.85
N GLN A 252 -4.43 -22.46 31.98
CA GLN A 252 -4.16 -22.35 30.56
C GLN A 252 -5.43 -22.67 29.76
N LEU A 253 -6.24 -21.65 29.48
CA LEU A 253 -7.50 -21.77 28.77
C LEU A 253 -7.32 -21.39 27.30
N VAL A 254 -7.93 -22.13 26.36
CA VAL A 254 -7.95 -21.71 24.95
C VAL A 254 -8.71 -20.39 24.80
N ASN A 255 -8.09 -19.43 24.12
CA ASN A 255 -8.69 -18.15 23.83
C ASN A 255 -9.74 -18.29 22.71
N PRO A 256 -11.05 -18.04 22.99
CA PRO A 256 -12.09 -18.18 21.96
C PRO A 256 -11.90 -17.22 20.78
N LEU A 257 -11.22 -16.08 20.98
CA LEU A 257 -10.92 -15.12 19.91
C LEU A 257 -9.95 -15.69 18.86
N MET A 258 -9.19 -16.73 19.20
CA MET A 258 -8.24 -17.40 18.30
C MET A 258 -8.79 -18.70 17.71
N ALA A 259 -9.82 -19.26 18.33
CA ALA A 259 -10.35 -20.58 18.00
C ALA A 259 -11.60 -20.54 17.12
N LEU A 260 -12.35 -19.44 17.13
CA LEU A 260 -13.65 -19.33 16.47
C LEU A 260 -13.61 -18.28 15.35
N THR A 261 -14.23 -18.62 14.21
CA THR A 261 -14.48 -17.72 13.06
C THR A 261 -15.97 -17.65 12.75
N SER A 262 -16.36 -16.85 11.74
CA SER A 262 -17.72 -16.89 11.17
C SER A 262 -18.17 -18.30 10.74
N ALA A 263 -17.22 -19.20 10.43
CA ALA A 263 -17.49 -20.61 10.13
C ALA A 263 -17.60 -21.50 11.39
N GLY A 264 -17.55 -20.93 12.61
CA GLY A 264 -17.62 -21.61 13.90
C GLY A 264 -16.27 -22.15 14.41
N ASN A 265 -16.29 -23.29 15.11
CA ASN A 265 -15.09 -23.91 15.70
C ASN A 265 -14.19 -24.60 14.66
N VAL A 266 -13.45 -23.80 13.90
CA VAL A 266 -12.48 -24.20 12.88
C VAL A 266 -11.21 -23.37 13.06
N PHE A 267 -10.07 -24.03 13.23
CA PHE A 267 -8.78 -23.34 13.31
C PHE A 267 -8.40 -22.81 11.93
N ALA A 268 -8.34 -21.48 11.82
CA ALA A 268 -8.23 -20.77 10.55
C ALA A 268 -7.00 -19.84 10.47
N ILE A 269 -6.16 -19.85 11.51
CA ILE A 269 -4.99 -18.97 11.59
C ILE A 269 -3.89 -19.53 10.67
N SER A 270 -3.37 -18.66 9.78
CA SER A 270 -2.32 -19.02 8.84
C SER A 270 -1.04 -19.45 9.57
N SER A 271 -0.34 -20.45 9.03
CA SER A 271 0.93 -20.96 9.57
C SER A 271 2.06 -19.93 9.58
N ASN A 272 1.93 -18.80 8.88
CA ASN A 272 2.88 -17.69 8.88
C ASN A 272 2.52 -16.53 9.82
N SER A 273 1.49 -16.69 10.66
CA SER A 273 1.01 -15.63 11.54
C SER A 273 1.99 -15.38 12.70
N ASP A 274 2.32 -14.11 12.91
CA ASP A 274 3.21 -13.65 13.99
C ASP A 274 2.68 -12.34 14.58
N PRO A 275 2.31 -12.28 15.87
CA PRO A 275 1.86 -11.05 16.52
C PRO A 275 2.91 -9.93 16.54
N LEU A 276 4.22 -10.25 16.60
CA LEU A 276 5.29 -9.25 16.66
C LEU A 276 5.44 -8.47 15.35
N LEU A 277 4.94 -9.03 14.25
CA LEU A 277 4.93 -8.39 12.94
C LEU A 277 4.11 -7.10 12.95
N GLY A 278 3.17 -6.91 13.88
CA GLY A 278 2.39 -5.67 13.99
C GLY A 278 3.14 -4.47 14.59
N PHE A 279 4.33 -4.66 15.17
CA PHE A 279 5.02 -3.65 15.99
C PHE A 279 6.31 -3.10 15.35
N ARG A 280 6.90 -2.04 15.93
CA ARG A 280 8.12 -1.38 15.42
C ARG A 280 9.29 -1.64 16.37
N LEU A 281 10.04 -2.71 16.10
CA LEU A 281 10.96 -3.34 17.05
C LEU A 281 12.42 -2.96 16.85
N ALA A 282 12.75 -2.08 15.90
CA ALA A 282 14.14 -1.76 15.55
C ALA A 282 15.01 -1.38 16.77
N SER A 283 14.51 -0.51 17.65
CA SER A 283 15.28 -0.03 18.82
C SER A 283 15.57 -1.08 19.89
N ALA A 284 14.91 -2.25 19.86
CA ALA A 284 15.25 -3.36 20.76
C ALA A 284 16.64 -3.96 20.45
N PHE A 285 17.18 -3.68 19.26
CA PHE A 285 18.43 -4.25 18.77
C PHE A 285 19.59 -3.24 18.70
N ASP A 286 19.46 -2.08 19.35
CA ASP A 286 20.49 -1.03 19.29
C ASP A 286 21.76 -1.38 20.10
N ASP A 287 21.66 -2.24 21.11
CA ASP A 287 22.81 -2.71 21.89
C ASP A 287 23.34 -4.04 21.36
N SER A 288 24.47 -3.97 20.65
CA SER A 288 25.16 -5.11 20.05
C SER A 288 25.76 -6.09 21.07
N ASN A 289 25.82 -5.73 22.36
CA ASN A 289 26.36 -6.60 23.42
C ASN A 289 25.30 -7.45 24.11
N SER A 290 24.02 -7.23 23.78
CA SER A 290 22.91 -7.95 24.40
C SER A 290 22.99 -9.45 24.10
N SER A 291 22.79 -10.28 25.12
CA SER A 291 22.59 -11.73 24.95
C SER A 291 21.28 -12.02 24.20
N GLN A 292 21.13 -13.24 23.69
CA GLN A 292 19.89 -13.63 23.01
C GLN A 292 18.68 -13.63 23.95
N GLU A 293 18.85 -13.96 25.23
CA GLU A 293 17.77 -13.87 26.22
C GLU A 293 17.35 -12.41 26.46
N GLU A 294 18.31 -11.50 26.64
CA GLU A 294 18.04 -10.07 26.84
C GLU A 294 17.34 -9.45 25.62
N LEU A 295 17.76 -9.80 24.40
CA LEU A 295 17.10 -9.35 23.17
C LEU A 295 15.66 -9.84 23.07
N ALA A 296 15.42 -11.12 23.39
CA ALA A 296 14.07 -11.68 23.37
C ALA A 296 13.14 -10.96 24.37
N GLU A 297 13.64 -10.68 25.58
CA GLU A 297 12.90 -9.92 26.58
C GLU A 297 12.64 -8.47 26.13
N ALA A 298 13.67 -7.80 25.60
CA ALA A 298 13.57 -6.43 25.10
C ALA A 298 12.53 -6.28 23.98
N VAL A 299 12.48 -7.23 23.04
CA VAL A 299 11.49 -7.25 21.96
C VAL A 299 10.06 -7.32 22.50
N VAL A 300 9.80 -8.22 23.45
CA VAL A 300 8.46 -8.39 24.05
C VAL A 300 8.07 -7.16 24.86
N MET A 301 8.99 -6.64 25.68
CA MET A 301 8.76 -5.43 26.46
C MET A 301 8.45 -4.22 25.58
N LEU A 302 9.21 -4.03 24.49
CA LEU A 302 8.99 -2.94 23.55
C LEU A 302 7.63 -3.05 22.86
N ALA A 303 7.23 -4.25 22.43
CA ALA A 303 5.93 -4.48 21.81
C ALA A 303 4.76 -4.17 22.79
N LYS A 304 4.86 -4.66 24.04
CA LYS A 304 3.88 -4.37 25.10
C LYS A 304 3.81 -2.87 25.42
N ALA A 305 4.96 -2.19 25.50
CA ALA A 305 5.02 -0.75 25.77
C ALA A 305 4.37 0.07 24.64
N GLN A 306 4.70 -0.25 23.38
CA GLN A 306 4.08 0.39 22.22
C GLN A 306 2.57 0.21 22.23
N PHE A 307 2.09 -1.02 22.41
CA PHE A 307 0.67 -1.32 22.50
C PHE A 307 -0.04 -0.49 23.58
N GLN A 308 0.55 -0.42 24.78
CA GLN A 308 0.02 0.37 25.89
C GLN A 308 -0.08 1.86 25.55
N GLU A 309 0.96 2.45 24.96
CA GLU A 309 0.95 3.86 24.57
C GLU A 309 -0.09 4.15 23.47
N TRP A 310 -0.26 3.23 22.53
CA TRP A 310 -1.23 3.36 21.46
C TRP A 310 -2.66 3.26 21.98
N CYS A 311 -2.93 2.31 22.89
CA CYS A 311 -4.22 2.19 23.58
C CYS A 311 -4.54 3.43 24.42
N ALA A 312 -3.56 3.99 25.14
CA ALA A 312 -3.73 5.21 25.92
C ALA A 312 -4.14 6.39 25.02
N SER A 313 -3.48 6.54 23.87
CA SER A 313 -3.78 7.58 22.88
C SER A 313 -5.20 7.41 22.31
N PHE A 314 -5.60 6.19 21.98
CA PHE A 314 -6.97 5.89 21.54
C PHE A 314 -8.02 6.25 22.61
N GLY A 315 -7.80 5.83 23.86
CA GLY A 315 -8.70 6.11 24.97
C GLY A 315 -8.86 7.61 25.24
N GLU A 316 -7.80 8.40 25.06
CA GLU A 316 -7.85 9.87 25.14
C GLU A 316 -8.76 10.45 24.05
N ARG A 317 -8.60 10.03 22.79
CA ARG A 317 -9.45 10.51 21.69
C ARG A 317 -10.93 10.17 21.88
N VAL A 318 -11.23 9.01 22.44
CA VAL A 318 -12.61 8.64 22.77
C VAL A 318 -13.18 9.58 23.84
N ARG A 319 -12.43 9.87 24.91
CA ARG A 319 -12.86 10.81 25.97
C ARG A 319 -13.08 12.23 25.43
N GLU A 320 -12.23 12.67 24.50
CA GLU A 320 -12.34 13.96 23.81
C GLU A 320 -13.51 14.03 22.80
N LYS A 321 -14.19 12.90 22.53
CA LYS A 321 -15.15 12.76 21.42
C LYS A 321 -14.53 13.14 20.07
N GLY A 322 -13.24 12.89 19.93
CA GLY A 322 -12.45 13.19 18.75
C GLY A 322 -12.43 12.07 17.71
N ILE A 323 -13.12 10.95 17.95
CA ILE A 323 -13.09 9.77 17.06
C ILE A 323 -14.47 9.13 16.89
N ALA A 324 -14.77 8.78 15.63
CA ALA A 324 -15.86 7.92 15.21
C ALA A 324 -15.31 6.75 14.37
N ILE A 325 -15.78 5.53 14.65
CA ILE A 325 -15.42 4.29 13.95
C ILE A 325 -16.72 3.68 13.42
N ARG A 326 -16.81 3.49 12.11
CA ARG A 326 -17.96 2.91 11.41
C ARG A 326 -17.59 1.53 10.90
N LEU A 327 -18.45 0.55 11.12
CA LEU A 327 -18.15 -0.86 10.90
C LEU A 327 -19.12 -1.46 9.90
N TYR A 328 -18.58 -2.18 8.92
CA TYR A 328 -19.34 -2.95 7.95
C TYR A 328 -18.72 -4.35 7.75
N CYS A 329 -19.54 -5.39 7.83
CA CYS A 329 -19.14 -6.76 7.54
C CYS A 329 -19.58 -7.12 6.10
N GLY A 330 -18.63 -7.35 5.20
CA GLY A 330 -18.94 -7.79 3.84
C GLY A 330 -17.80 -7.65 2.83
N ASP A 331 -18.14 -7.82 1.55
CA ASP A 331 -17.18 -7.75 0.44
C ASP A 331 -16.71 -6.31 0.20
N ALA A 332 -15.40 -6.08 0.24
CA ALA A 332 -14.79 -4.77 0.11
C ALA A 332 -15.10 -4.06 -1.23
N LEU A 333 -15.18 -4.80 -2.34
CA LEU A 333 -15.46 -4.21 -3.64
C LEU A 333 -16.93 -3.82 -3.74
N ARG A 334 -17.85 -4.71 -3.34
CA ARG A 334 -19.29 -4.43 -3.35
C ARG A 334 -19.63 -3.26 -2.42
N PHE A 335 -19.01 -3.24 -1.24
CA PHE A 335 -19.14 -2.11 -0.31
C PHE A 335 -18.63 -0.81 -0.93
N SER A 336 -17.48 -0.83 -1.61
CA SER A 336 -16.95 0.36 -2.30
C SER A 336 -17.90 0.89 -3.37
N TYR A 337 -18.51 0.03 -4.20
CA TYR A 337 -19.53 0.45 -5.17
C TYR A 337 -20.83 0.94 -4.51
N ALA A 338 -21.21 0.37 -3.38
CA ALA A 338 -22.34 0.87 -2.59
C ALA A 338 -22.04 2.27 -2.04
N LEU A 339 -20.83 2.51 -1.51
CA LEU A 339 -20.39 3.82 -1.03
C LEU A 339 -20.40 4.88 -2.15
N GLN A 340 -20.04 4.51 -3.39
CA GLN A 340 -20.13 5.43 -4.53
C GLN A 340 -21.57 5.90 -4.81
N SER A 341 -22.57 5.09 -4.45
CA SER A 341 -23.98 5.44 -4.61
C SER A 341 -24.50 6.37 -3.51
N LEU A 342 -23.80 6.47 -2.38
CA LEU A 342 -24.22 7.32 -1.27
C LEU A 342 -24.09 8.80 -1.64
N GLY A 343 -25.23 9.46 -1.87
CA GLY A 343 -25.30 10.91 -2.12
C GLY A 343 -25.16 11.35 -3.59
N GLY A 344 -25.24 10.41 -4.54
CA GLY A 344 -25.33 10.67 -5.99
C GLY A 344 -26.52 9.94 -6.63
N ASN A 345 -26.69 10.08 -7.95
CA ASN A 345 -27.65 9.27 -8.69
C ASN A 345 -27.10 7.84 -8.81
N VAL A 346 -27.89 6.85 -8.39
CA VAL A 346 -27.56 5.43 -8.56
C VAL A 346 -27.31 5.17 -10.04
N THR A 347 -26.13 4.67 -10.36
CA THR A 347 -25.73 4.34 -11.73
C THR A 347 -25.95 2.85 -12.01
N PRO A 348 -26.08 2.42 -13.29
CA PRO A 348 -26.19 1.00 -13.62
C PRO A 348 -25.04 0.15 -13.07
N GLU A 349 -23.81 0.69 -13.09
CA GLU A 349 -22.61 0.03 -12.58
C GLU A 349 -22.71 -0.21 -11.08
N THR A 350 -22.98 0.86 -10.32
CA THR A 350 -23.01 0.80 -8.87
C THR A 350 -24.12 -0.13 -8.37
N LYS A 351 -25.29 -0.12 -9.00
CA LYS A 351 -26.41 -1.03 -8.66
C LYS A 351 -26.09 -2.50 -8.99
N LEU A 352 -25.53 -2.78 -10.17
CA LEU A 352 -25.18 -4.15 -10.58
C LEU A 352 -24.06 -4.75 -9.72
N LEU A 353 -23.07 -3.92 -9.34
CA LEU A 353 -21.87 -4.35 -8.63
C LEU A 353 -22.02 -4.41 -7.10
N SER A 354 -23.18 -3.98 -6.57
CA SER A 354 -23.47 -3.98 -5.12
C SER A 354 -24.76 -4.71 -4.74
N LEU A 355 -25.20 -5.72 -5.50
CA LEU A 355 -26.49 -6.39 -5.26
C LEU A 355 -26.62 -7.08 -3.89
N TYR A 356 -25.57 -7.78 -3.43
CA TYR A 356 -25.57 -8.52 -2.15
C TYR A 356 -24.33 -8.20 -1.32
N THR A 357 -24.39 -8.43 -0.01
CA THR A 357 -23.29 -8.12 0.93
C THR A 357 -22.01 -8.89 0.64
N THR A 358 -22.10 -10.16 0.24
CA THR A 358 -20.96 -11.02 -0.15
C THR A 358 -21.34 -12.00 -1.27
N ALA A 359 -20.38 -12.78 -1.78
CA ALA A 359 -20.63 -13.82 -2.77
C ALA A 359 -21.30 -15.10 -2.23
N TRP A 360 -21.33 -15.28 -0.91
CA TRP A 360 -21.82 -16.49 -0.23
C TRP A 360 -23.04 -16.24 0.68
N ARG A 361 -23.68 -15.07 0.54
CA ARG A 361 -24.81 -14.62 1.36
C ARG A 361 -25.94 -14.16 0.44
N SER A 362 -27.18 -14.42 0.83
CA SER A 362 -28.37 -13.96 0.11
C SER A 362 -28.80 -12.54 0.51
N THR A 363 -28.20 -11.98 1.56
CA THR A 363 -28.53 -10.65 2.09
C THR A 363 -28.26 -9.56 1.04
N PRO A 364 -29.30 -8.83 0.60
CA PRO A 364 -29.11 -7.65 -0.24
C PRO A 364 -28.24 -6.62 0.47
N LEU A 365 -27.37 -5.93 -0.26
CA LEU A 365 -26.59 -4.85 0.32
C LEU A 365 -27.47 -3.59 0.35
N ASP A 366 -28.04 -3.32 1.52
CA ASP A 366 -28.67 -2.04 1.82
C ASP A 366 -27.87 -1.31 2.91
N LEU A 367 -27.69 -0.01 2.73
CA LEU A 367 -27.03 0.86 3.70
C LEU A 367 -28.15 1.66 4.36
N ASP A 368 -28.77 1.03 5.36
CA ASP A 368 -30.09 1.30 5.93
C ASP A 368 -30.34 2.67 6.59
N ASP A 369 -29.43 3.65 6.53
CA ASP A 369 -29.68 4.91 7.24
C ASP A 369 -29.15 6.18 6.55
N PRO A 370 -30.05 7.06 6.06
CA PRO A 370 -29.67 8.38 5.56
C PRO A 370 -29.05 9.28 6.63
N GLY A 371 -29.17 8.98 7.93
CA GLY A 371 -28.54 9.71 9.04
C GLY A 371 -27.12 9.26 9.39
N ILE A 372 -26.85 7.95 9.40
CA ILE A 372 -25.51 7.39 9.70
C ILE A 372 -24.55 7.66 8.53
N ALA A 373 -24.99 7.54 7.28
CA ALA A 373 -24.16 7.79 6.09
C ALA A 373 -24.23 9.25 5.58
N SER A 374 -25.05 10.11 6.20
CA SER A 374 -25.23 11.50 5.78
C SER A 374 -23.89 12.26 5.82
N GLY A 375 -23.41 12.68 4.65
CA GLY A 375 -22.26 13.60 4.51
C GLY A 375 -20.91 12.95 4.20
N ILE A 376 -20.79 11.61 4.24
CA ILE A 376 -19.56 10.91 3.87
C ILE A 376 -19.63 10.49 2.41
N ARG A 377 -18.95 11.24 1.54
CA ARG A 377 -18.90 10.96 0.09
C ARG A 377 -17.51 10.58 -0.40
N THR A 378 -16.50 11.05 0.31
CA THR A 378 -15.10 10.89 -0.06
C THR A 378 -14.23 10.77 1.19
N PHE A 379 -13.07 10.16 1.02
CA PHE A 379 -12.10 9.88 2.08
C PHE A 379 -10.79 10.61 1.79
N ASP A 380 -10.10 11.04 2.84
CA ASP A 380 -8.77 11.62 2.75
C ASP A 380 -7.72 10.51 2.54
N VAL A 381 -7.93 9.37 3.20
CA VAL A 381 -7.04 8.20 3.10
C VAL A 381 -7.86 6.96 2.82
N ILE A 382 -7.42 6.14 1.88
CA ILE A 382 -7.95 4.80 1.65
C ILE A 382 -6.80 3.81 1.79
N ASP A 383 -6.88 2.88 2.74
CA ASP A 383 -5.93 1.78 2.89
C ASP A 383 -6.64 0.47 2.57
N THR A 384 -6.06 -0.31 1.66
CA THR A 384 -6.63 -1.58 1.23
C THR A 384 -5.92 -2.78 1.82
N ASN A 385 -4.98 -2.56 2.75
CA ASN A 385 -4.09 -3.60 3.24
C ASN A 385 -3.51 -4.42 2.06
N ASN A 386 -3.36 -5.73 2.20
CA ASN A 386 -2.90 -6.64 1.16
C ASN A 386 -4.00 -7.16 0.21
N LEU A 387 -5.17 -6.50 0.11
CA LEU A 387 -6.30 -6.98 -0.72
C LEU A 387 -6.02 -7.00 -2.23
N ALA A 388 -4.95 -6.36 -2.70
CA ALA A 388 -4.53 -6.44 -4.10
C ALA A 388 -4.17 -7.88 -4.53
N ASP A 389 -3.69 -8.71 -3.60
CA ASP A 389 -3.34 -10.11 -3.86
C ASP A 389 -4.56 -11.01 -4.08
N PRO A 390 -5.55 -11.06 -3.16
CA PRO A 390 -6.74 -11.88 -3.36
C PRO A 390 -7.75 -11.28 -4.33
N LEU A 391 -7.92 -9.95 -4.41
CA LEU A 391 -8.98 -9.32 -5.22
C LEU A 391 -8.51 -8.87 -6.61
N GLY A 392 -7.20 -8.73 -6.81
CA GLY A 392 -6.61 -8.17 -8.03
C GLY A 392 -6.68 -6.65 -8.04
N ILE A 393 -5.53 -6.00 -8.25
CA ILE A 393 -5.42 -4.53 -8.23
C ILE A 393 -6.31 -3.83 -9.27
N LEU A 394 -6.54 -4.48 -10.42
CA LEU A 394 -7.39 -3.97 -11.51
C LEU A 394 -8.89 -3.98 -11.18
N ASN A 395 -9.35 -4.81 -10.24
CA ASN A 395 -10.73 -4.74 -9.72
C ASN A 395 -10.84 -3.69 -8.60
N LEU A 396 -9.77 -3.56 -7.81
CA LEU A 396 -9.73 -2.73 -6.60
C LEU A 396 -9.68 -1.24 -6.92
N LEU A 397 -8.73 -0.80 -7.75
CA LEU A 397 -8.52 0.63 -8.02
C LEU A 397 -9.75 1.34 -8.63
N PRO A 398 -10.48 0.79 -9.63
CA PRO A 398 -11.70 1.42 -10.14
C PRO A 398 -12.81 1.54 -9.09
N ALA A 399 -12.86 0.62 -8.12
CA ALA A 399 -13.87 0.64 -7.07
C ALA A 399 -13.61 1.74 -6.00
N ILE A 400 -12.35 2.13 -5.79
CA ILE A 400 -11.98 3.04 -4.70
C ILE A 400 -11.49 4.42 -5.17
N ALA A 401 -10.96 4.56 -6.39
CA ALA A 401 -10.50 5.84 -6.90
C ALA A 401 -11.57 6.95 -6.89
N PRO A 402 -12.86 6.68 -7.20
CA PRO A 402 -13.92 7.68 -7.09
C PRO A 402 -14.22 8.12 -5.65
N LEU A 403 -13.86 7.31 -4.66
CA LEU A 403 -14.06 7.61 -3.23
C LEU A 403 -12.95 8.49 -2.65
N LEU A 404 -11.86 8.74 -3.39
CA LEU A 404 -10.78 9.61 -2.92
C LEU A 404 -11.19 11.08 -3.00
N SER A 405 -10.97 11.82 -1.93
CA SER A 405 -11.20 13.27 -1.90
C SER A 405 -10.16 13.99 -2.77
N ARG A 406 -10.59 15.01 -3.51
CA ARG A 406 -9.69 15.85 -4.33
C ARG A 406 -8.95 16.88 -3.47
N LYS A 407 -8.05 16.43 -2.60
CA LYS A 407 -7.09 17.27 -1.87
C LYS A 407 -5.67 16.82 -2.23
N ALA A 408 -4.70 17.74 -2.19
CA ALA A 408 -3.30 17.41 -2.50
C ALA A 408 -2.66 16.44 -1.48
N THR A 409 -3.26 16.28 -0.30
CA THR A 409 -2.82 15.34 0.75
C THR A 409 -3.52 13.98 0.69
N SER A 410 -4.51 13.83 -0.20
CA SER A 410 -5.31 12.60 -0.25
C SER A 410 -4.54 11.49 -0.95
N VAL A 411 -4.61 10.28 -0.39
CA VAL A 411 -3.80 9.14 -0.83
C VAL A 411 -4.54 7.81 -0.72
N ILE A 412 -4.30 6.92 -1.68
CA ILE A 412 -4.69 5.51 -1.60
C ILE A 412 -3.44 4.66 -1.41
N PHE A 413 -3.48 3.72 -0.46
CA PHE A 413 -2.44 2.73 -0.26
C PHE A 413 -2.92 1.37 -0.74
N THR A 414 -2.14 0.76 -1.63
CA THR A 414 -2.27 -0.65 -1.99
C THR A 414 -1.01 -1.40 -1.61
N GLU A 415 -1.15 -2.60 -1.06
CA GLU A 415 -0.03 -3.43 -0.64
C GLU A 415 -0.14 -4.82 -1.28
N THR A 416 1.00 -5.40 -1.64
CA THR A 416 1.12 -6.79 -2.08
C THR A 416 2.24 -7.47 -1.30
N LEU A 417 2.04 -8.75 -1.00
CA LEU A 417 3.03 -9.62 -0.38
C LEU A 417 3.46 -10.76 -1.33
N SER A 418 3.03 -10.73 -2.60
CA SER A 418 3.24 -11.79 -3.58
C SER A 418 4.31 -11.40 -4.62
N LEU A 419 5.20 -12.33 -4.98
CA LEU A 419 6.16 -12.12 -6.07
C LEU A 419 5.53 -12.48 -7.44
N TYR A 420 5.35 -11.48 -8.29
CA TYR A 420 4.74 -11.65 -9.62
C TYR A 420 5.74 -11.87 -10.75
N THR A 421 6.92 -11.28 -10.65
CA THR A 421 7.95 -11.30 -11.70
C THR A 421 9.30 -11.51 -11.06
N LYS A 422 10.26 -12.05 -11.83
CA LYS A 422 11.65 -12.17 -11.35
C LYS A 422 12.34 -10.82 -11.25
N ASP A 423 11.94 -9.88 -12.09
CA ASP A 423 12.41 -8.49 -12.05
C ASP A 423 11.45 -7.64 -11.21
N PRO A 424 11.89 -7.09 -10.06
CA PRO A 424 11.09 -6.18 -9.24
C PRO A 424 10.58 -4.93 -9.99
N VAL A 425 11.31 -4.45 -11.00
CA VAL A 425 10.96 -3.26 -11.78
C VAL A 425 9.67 -3.47 -12.56
N GLU A 426 9.44 -4.70 -13.03
CA GLU A 426 8.28 -5.05 -13.83
C GLU A 426 7.05 -5.40 -12.98
N ILE A 427 7.17 -5.53 -11.65
CA ILE A 427 6.07 -6.03 -10.81
C ILE A 427 4.81 -5.17 -10.99
N LEU A 428 4.92 -3.84 -10.88
CA LEU A 428 3.75 -2.96 -10.94
C LEU A 428 3.10 -2.94 -12.33
N SER A 429 3.90 -2.84 -13.40
CA SER A 429 3.36 -2.90 -14.77
C SER A 429 2.77 -4.28 -15.09
N HIS A 430 3.33 -5.34 -14.51
CA HIS A 430 2.82 -6.71 -14.65
C HIS A 430 1.45 -6.88 -13.99
N ILE A 431 1.27 -6.43 -12.74
CA ILE A 431 -0.03 -6.53 -12.05
C ILE A 431 -1.10 -5.61 -12.65
N LEU A 432 -0.69 -4.47 -13.23
CA LEU A 432 -1.57 -3.57 -13.98
C LEU A 432 -1.84 -4.05 -15.41
N CYS A 433 -1.11 -5.06 -15.89
CA CYS A 433 -1.17 -5.57 -17.25
C CYS A 433 -0.91 -4.51 -18.35
N CYS A 434 -0.32 -3.35 -18.01
CA CYS A 434 -0.04 -2.25 -18.93
C CYS A 434 1.02 -1.28 -18.38
N ASP A 435 1.42 -0.30 -19.20
CA ASP A 435 2.29 0.80 -18.76
C ASP A 435 1.63 1.64 -17.64
N ILE A 436 2.43 1.95 -16.62
CA ILE A 436 2.02 2.71 -15.43
C ILE A 436 1.45 4.08 -15.82
N THR A 437 2.05 4.77 -16.79
CA THR A 437 1.66 6.13 -17.19
C THR A 437 0.27 6.14 -17.83
N THR A 438 0.03 5.17 -18.72
CA THR A 438 -1.24 4.98 -19.44
C THR A 438 -2.36 4.64 -18.47
N PHE A 439 -2.12 3.69 -17.55
CA PHE A 439 -3.08 3.36 -16.51
C PHE A 439 -3.36 4.56 -15.60
N SER A 440 -2.33 5.32 -15.24
CA SER A 440 -2.46 6.49 -14.37
C SER A 440 -3.32 7.59 -14.99
N LEU A 441 -3.21 7.80 -16.30
CA LEU A 441 -4.06 8.72 -17.05
C LEU A 441 -5.52 8.25 -17.09
N LEU A 442 -5.77 6.96 -17.31
CA LEU A 442 -7.12 6.38 -17.32
C LEU A 442 -7.80 6.42 -15.94
N LEU A 443 -7.06 6.07 -14.89
CA LEU A 443 -7.56 6.08 -13.52
C LEU A 443 -7.69 7.51 -12.95
N GLY A 444 -6.85 8.43 -13.42
CA GLY A 444 -6.71 9.78 -12.87
C GLY A 444 -5.86 9.85 -11.59
N LEU A 445 -5.18 8.75 -11.22
CA LEU A 445 -4.28 8.63 -10.08
C LEU A 445 -2.97 7.98 -10.54
N ALA A 446 -1.84 8.41 -10.00
CA ALA A 446 -0.53 7.88 -10.33
C ALA A 446 0.23 7.41 -9.07
N PRO A 447 1.09 6.38 -9.18
CA PRO A 447 2.00 6.00 -8.10
C PRO A 447 2.97 7.13 -7.78
N SER A 448 3.08 7.51 -6.50
CA SER A 448 3.93 8.60 -6.03
C SER A 448 5.40 8.36 -6.40
N GLY A 449 5.90 7.14 -6.24
CA GLY A 449 7.26 6.78 -6.65
C GLY A 449 7.51 6.93 -8.16
N HIS A 450 6.48 6.76 -9.00
CA HIS A 450 6.58 6.98 -10.46
C HIS A 450 6.53 8.47 -10.83
N LEU A 451 5.92 9.31 -9.99
CA LEU A 451 5.93 10.77 -10.17
C LEU A 451 7.26 11.39 -9.72
N PHE A 452 7.77 11.00 -8.55
CA PHE A 452 8.89 11.68 -7.89
C PHE A 452 10.26 11.02 -8.11
N GLY A 453 10.30 9.73 -8.45
CA GLY A 453 11.53 8.98 -8.70
C GLY A 453 12.28 8.50 -7.44
N PHE A 454 11.74 8.75 -6.23
CA PHE A 454 12.29 8.25 -4.97
C PHE A 454 11.18 8.01 -3.93
N THR A 455 11.53 7.33 -2.84
CA THR A 455 10.69 7.10 -1.66
C THR A 455 11.49 7.32 -0.38
N THR A 456 10.81 7.50 0.75
CA THR A 456 11.47 7.61 2.07
C THR A 456 11.44 6.31 2.87
N TYR A 457 10.69 5.32 2.40
CA TYR A 457 10.71 3.96 2.93
C TYR A 457 12.03 3.28 2.62
N ALA A 458 12.53 2.48 3.56
CA ALA A 458 13.76 1.70 3.39
C ALA A 458 13.57 0.44 2.51
N VAL A 459 13.00 0.61 1.31
CA VAL A 459 12.66 -0.50 0.39
C VAL A 459 13.88 -1.30 -0.07
N GLY A 460 15.05 -0.68 -0.15
CA GLY A 460 16.30 -1.41 -0.43
C GLY A 460 16.61 -2.48 0.61
N LEU A 461 16.17 -2.32 1.87
CA LEU A 461 16.29 -3.36 2.90
C LEU A 461 15.34 -4.53 2.65
N ASP A 462 14.13 -4.28 2.12
CA ASP A 462 13.22 -5.35 1.72
C ASP A 462 13.79 -6.19 0.58
N ALA A 463 14.40 -5.52 -0.41
CA ALA A 463 15.14 -6.20 -1.46
C ALA A 463 16.29 -7.06 -0.87
N GLN A 464 17.12 -6.51 0.01
CA GLN A 464 18.20 -7.27 0.68
C GLN A 464 17.69 -8.48 1.47
N ARG A 465 16.61 -8.31 2.25
CA ARG A 465 15.98 -9.38 3.04
C ARG A 465 15.51 -10.54 2.17
N GLN A 466 14.93 -10.22 1.00
CA GLN A 466 14.43 -11.23 0.08
C GLN A 466 15.55 -12.15 -0.42
N PHE A 467 16.68 -11.59 -0.85
CA PHE A 467 17.81 -12.40 -1.33
C PHE A 467 18.53 -13.17 -0.21
N SER A 468 18.55 -12.61 1.00
CA SER A 468 19.32 -13.15 2.12
C SER A 468 18.61 -14.30 2.84
N VAL A 469 17.29 -14.19 3.04
CA VAL A 469 16.55 -15.12 3.90
C VAL A 469 15.55 -15.98 3.11
N HIS A 470 15.03 -15.48 1.98
CA HIS A 470 13.96 -16.13 1.22
C HIS A 470 14.46 -16.78 -0.07
N ARG A 471 15.75 -17.13 -0.16
CA ARG A 471 16.42 -17.65 -1.37
C ARG A 471 15.73 -18.85 -2.03
N ASN A 472 15.01 -19.66 -1.26
CA ASN A 472 14.28 -20.84 -1.74
C ASN A 472 12.74 -20.65 -1.70
N ASN A 473 12.25 -19.50 -1.22
CA ASN A 473 10.84 -19.23 -0.96
C ASN A 473 10.35 -18.10 -1.89
N ASN A 474 10.32 -18.41 -3.19
CA ASN A 474 10.16 -17.47 -4.30
C ASN A 474 8.80 -16.75 -4.39
N ASP A 475 7.88 -16.95 -3.45
CA ASP A 475 6.49 -16.48 -3.59
C ASP A 475 6.19 -15.17 -2.85
N SER A 476 7.06 -14.71 -1.95
CA SER A 476 6.81 -13.53 -1.10
C SER A 476 7.64 -12.31 -1.50
N TYR A 477 6.97 -11.21 -1.87
CA TYR A 477 7.58 -9.89 -2.11
C TYR A 477 6.69 -8.78 -1.57
N HIS A 478 7.23 -7.92 -0.70
CA HIS A 478 6.46 -6.82 -0.13
C HIS A 478 6.64 -5.57 -0.97
N MET A 479 5.54 -5.07 -1.52
CA MET A 479 5.50 -3.79 -2.23
C MET A 479 4.27 -3.01 -1.78
N ARG A 480 4.49 -1.78 -1.31
CA ARG A 480 3.44 -0.82 -0.96
C ARG A 480 3.49 0.36 -1.91
N VAL A 481 2.35 0.68 -2.51
CA VAL A 481 2.22 1.75 -3.51
C VAL A 481 1.28 2.83 -3.00
N GLU A 482 1.74 4.09 -3.08
CA GLU A 482 0.94 5.27 -2.76
C GLU A 482 0.38 5.92 -4.03
N TRP A 483 -0.93 5.92 -4.21
CA TRP A 483 -1.59 6.51 -5.37
C TRP A 483 -2.13 7.89 -5.04
N ARG A 484 -1.80 8.88 -5.88
CA ARG A 484 -2.21 10.28 -5.69
C ARG A 484 -2.60 10.91 -7.02
N TYR A 485 -3.30 12.04 -6.97
CA TYR A 485 -3.56 12.81 -8.18
C TYR A 485 -2.25 13.29 -8.81
N PRO A 486 -2.00 13.11 -10.12
CA PRO A 486 -0.74 13.50 -10.73
C PRO A 486 -0.53 15.04 -10.80
N ASN A 487 -1.60 15.83 -10.72
CA ASN A 487 -1.57 17.29 -10.77
C ASN A 487 -1.64 17.96 -9.37
N LEU A 488 -0.84 17.46 -8.41
CA LEU A 488 -0.85 17.89 -7.00
C LEU A 488 -0.66 19.39 -6.81
N ASP A 489 0.25 20.01 -7.56
CA ASP A 489 0.58 21.43 -7.45
C ASP A 489 -0.46 22.34 -8.14
N ASP A 490 -1.28 21.79 -9.04
CA ASP A 490 -2.28 22.52 -9.84
C ASP A 490 -3.59 21.72 -9.98
N PRO A 491 -4.43 21.68 -8.94
CA PRO A 491 -5.67 20.93 -8.96
C PRO A 491 -6.70 21.58 -9.89
N ALA A 492 -6.59 21.27 -11.18
CA ALA A 492 -7.56 21.62 -12.20
C ALA A 492 -7.97 20.36 -12.94
N GLY A 493 -9.18 19.87 -12.65
CA GLY A 493 -9.80 18.83 -13.47
C GLY A 493 -9.98 19.34 -14.89
N LYS A 494 -9.22 18.78 -15.83
CA LYS A 494 -9.53 18.86 -17.26
C LYS A 494 -10.14 17.54 -17.69
N GLU A 495 -11.11 17.64 -18.58
CA GLU A 495 -11.64 16.48 -19.28
C GLU A 495 -10.53 15.86 -20.13
N LEU A 496 -10.32 14.55 -19.96
CA LEU A 496 -9.38 13.74 -20.73
C LEU A 496 -10.14 13.08 -21.88
N ILE A 497 -9.65 13.12 -23.10
CA ILE A 497 -10.33 12.54 -24.26
C ILE A 497 -9.36 11.67 -25.07
N PHE A 498 -9.59 10.37 -25.10
CA PHE A 498 -8.87 9.43 -25.97
C PHE A 498 -9.57 9.28 -27.32
N GLU A 499 -8.81 8.89 -28.33
CA GLU A 499 -9.38 8.41 -29.60
C GLU A 499 -10.04 7.02 -29.40
N PRO A 500 -11.30 6.81 -29.82
CA PRO A 500 -12.04 5.58 -29.57
C PRO A 500 -11.39 4.27 -30.04
N HIS A 501 -10.81 4.24 -31.25
CA HIS A 501 -10.22 3.01 -31.82
C HIS A 501 -8.89 2.66 -31.15
N GLU A 502 -8.05 3.67 -30.89
CA GLU A 502 -6.80 3.54 -30.15
C GLU A 502 -7.06 3.00 -28.73
N LEU A 503 -8.07 3.54 -28.05
CA LEU A 503 -8.46 3.08 -26.71
C LEU A 503 -9.08 1.69 -26.73
N ALA A 504 -9.89 1.36 -27.74
CA ALA A 504 -10.43 0.01 -27.93
C ALA A 504 -9.31 -1.02 -28.12
N LEU A 505 -8.30 -0.70 -28.94
CA LEU A 505 -7.12 -1.55 -29.12
C LEU A 505 -6.34 -1.73 -27.81
N PHE A 506 -6.25 -0.69 -26.98
CA PHE A 506 -5.64 -0.77 -25.66
C PHE A 506 -6.37 -1.72 -24.72
N PHE A 507 -7.68 -1.55 -24.55
CA PHE A 507 -8.47 -2.45 -23.69
C PHE A 507 -8.49 -3.89 -24.21
N PHE A 508 -8.42 -4.08 -25.52
CA PHE A 508 -8.25 -5.41 -26.11
C PHE A 508 -6.92 -6.06 -25.72
N LYS A 509 -5.80 -5.34 -25.81
CA LYS A 509 -4.50 -5.86 -25.36
C LYS A 509 -4.45 -6.10 -23.85
N LEU A 510 -5.12 -5.25 -23.07
CA LEU A 510 -5.29 -5.43 -21.63
C LEU A 510 -6.09 -6.70 -21.32
N TYR A 511 -7.18 -6.96 -22.06
CA TYR A 511 -7.98 -8.18 -21.97
C TYR A 511 -7.12 -9.43 -22.19
N LEU A 512 -6.31 -9.47 -23.25
CA LEU A 512 -5.41 -10.59 -23.52
C LEU A 512 -4.44 -10.87 -22.37
N ARG A 513 -3.93 -9.83 -21.70
CA ARG A 513 -3.04 -9.96 -20.55
C ARG A 513 -3.76 -10.40 -19.27
N MET A 514 -4.94 -9.85 -19.00
CA MET A 514 -5.75 -10.25 -17.85
C MET A 514 -6.15 -11.72 -17.89
N PHE A 515 -6.37 -12.26 -19.09
CA PHE A 515 -6.80 -13.64 -19.33
C PHE A 515 -5.71 -14.50 -20.00
N GLU A 516 -4.43 -14.14 -19.89
CA GLU A 516 -3.29 -14.84 -20.54
C GLU A 516 -3.24 -16.35 -20.20
N ILE A 517 -3.72 -16.72 -19.01
CA ILE A 517 -3.87 -18.10 -18.55
C ILE A 517 -4.78 -18.98 -19.42
N GLU A 518 -5.73 -18.37 -20.13
CA GLU A 518 -6.65 -19.04 -21.06
C GLU A 518 -6.01 -19.23 -22.43
N SER A 519 -4.76 -18.80 -22.63
CA SER A 519 -4.01 -19.00 -23.86
C SER A 519 -3.82 -20.47 -24.20
N MET A 520 -3.66 -20.75 -25.50
CA MET A 520 -3.28 -22.08 -26.01
C MET A 520 -1.98 -22.61 -25.40
N SER A 521 -1.02 -21.73 -25.07
CA SER A 521 0.28 -22.05 -24.46
C SER A 521 0.55 -21.18 -23.22
N PRO A 522 -0.06 -21.48 -22.06
CA PRO A 522 0.14 -20.66 -20.87
C PRO A 522 1.58 -20.80 -20.36
N THR A 523 2.18 -19.68 -19.96
CA THR A 523 3.52 -19.67 -19.34
C THR A 523 3.45 -20.34 -17.96
N SER A 524 4.33 -21.31 -17.72
CA SER A 524 4.21 -22.34 -16.67
C SER A 524 4.53 -21.88 -15.24
N GLY A 525 4.17 -20.66 -14.85
CA GLY A 525 4.57 -20.10 -13.54
C GLY A 525 3.52 -19.29 -12.79
N LYS A 526 2.25 -19.24 -13.22
CA LYS A 526 1.27 -18.24 -12.72
C LYS A 526 -0.15 -18.76 -12.57
N GLU A 527 -0.33 -19.85 -11.84
CA GLU A 527 -1.62 -20.54 -11.69
C GLU A 527 -2.58 -19.83 -10.71
N MET A 528 -2.08 -18.97 -9.82
CA MET A 528 -2.90 -18.20 -8.85
C MET A 528 -3.59 -16.96 -9.45
N HIS A 529 -3.34 -16.66 -10.74
CA HIS A 529 -3.98 -15.55 -11.45
C HIS A 529 -5.40 -15.88 -11.93
N CYS A 530 -5.76 -17.16 -12.13
CA CYS A 530 -7.04 -17.60 -12.69
C CYS A 530 -8.28 -17.24 -11.87
N LEU A 531 -8.09 -16.97 -10.58
CA LEU A 531 -9.20 -16.71 -9.69
C LEU A 531 -9.43 -15.21 -9.43
N ARG A 532 -8.65 -14.31 -10.04
CA ARG A 532 -8.68 -12.88 -9.72
C ARG A 532 -9.65 -12.09 -10.59
N TYR A 533 -9.68 -12.36 -11.89
CA TYR A 533 -10.40 -11.55 -12.86
C TYR A 533 -11.57 -12.33 -13.48
N SER A 534 -12.68 -11.63 -13.69
CA SER A 534 -13.85 -12.12 -14.45
C SER A 534 -14.18 -11.14 -15.57
N ARG A 535 -15.05 -11.52 -16.50
CA ARG A 535 -15.53 -10.63 -17.56
C ARG A 535 -16.33 -9.45 -16.99
N LEU A 536 -17.04 -9.65 -15.87
CA LEU A 536 -17.68 -8.55 -15.13
C LEU A 536 -16.64 -7.58 -14.55
N GLY A 537 -15.57 -8.11 -13.96
CA GLY A 537 -14.43 -7.33 -13.46
C GLY A 537 -13.79 -6.48 -14.57
N PHE A 538 -13.53 -7.09 -15.72
CA PHE A 538 -13.05 -6.38 -16.91
C PHE A 538 -14.05 -5.32 -17.39
N SER A 539 -15.35 -5.63 -17.41
CA SER A 539 -16.38 -4.67 -17.82
C SER A 539 -16.48 -3.47 -16.87
N ALA A 540 -16.32 -3.68 -15.56
CA ALA A 540 -16.22 -2.62 -14.57
C ALA A 540 -14.97 -1.76 -14.79
N LEU A 541 -13.83 -2.36 -15.12
CA LEU A 541 -12.61 -1.64 -15.47
C LEU A 541 -12.78 -0.79 -16.75
N VAL A 542 -13.45 -1.33 -17.78
CA VAL A 542 -13.77 -0.61 -19.03
C VAL A 542 -14.64 0.61 -18.76
N CYS A 543 -15.42 0.64 -17.68
CA CYS A 543 -16.21 1.83 -17.32
C CYS A 543 -15.34 3.07 -17.03
N LEU A 544 -14.04 2.92 -16.75
CA LEU A 544 -13.11 4.06 -16.72
C LEU A 544 -13.15 4.86 -18.03
N ALA A 545 -13.33 4.20 -19.18
CA ALA A 545 -13.40 4.84 -20.49
C ALA A 545 -14.58 5.83 -20.61
N LYS A 546 -15.65 5.68 -19.81
CA LYS A 546 -16.80 6.59 -19.85
C LYS A 546 -16.45 8.02 -19.46
N GLY A 547 -15.43 8.20 -18.62
CA GLY A 547 -14.91 9.52 -18.25
C GLY A 547 -13.89 10.08 -19.24
N CYS A 548 -13.45 9.26 -20.20
CA CYS A 548 -12.29 9.55 -21.06
C CYS A 548 -12.61 9.51 -22.57
N VAL A 549 -13.84 9.20 -22.96
CA VAL A 549 -14.32 9.13 -24.34
C VAL A 549 -15.53 10.04 -24.49
N LYS A 550 -15.64 10.72 -25.63
CA LYS A 550 -16.82 11.58 -25.88
C LYS A 550 -18.09 10.73 -25.88
N LYS A 551 -19.16 11.27 -25.29
CA LYS A 551 -20.42 10.56 -25.09
C LYS A 551 -21.05 10.02 -26.39
N ASP A 552 -20.92 10.74 -27.50
CA ASP A 552 -21.39 10.36 -28.83
C ASP A 552 -20.52 9.30 -29.53
N GLN A 553 -19.34 9.01 -28.98
CA GLN A 553 -18.36 8.05 -29.51
C GLN A 553 -18.20 6.81 -28.60
N LEU A 554 -18.84 6.79 -27.43
CA LEU A 554 -18.72 5.70 -26.46
C LEU A 554 -19.18 4.35 -27.04
N SER A 555 -20.28 4.35 -27.78
CA SER A 555 -20.76 3.13 -28.46
C SER A 555 -19.79 2.65 -29.54
N THR A 556 -19.16 3.57 -30.27
CA THR A 556 -18.14 3.23 -31.28
C THR A 556 -16.93 2.57 -30.63
N PHE A 557 -16.46 3.11 -29.49
CA PHE A 557 -15.40 2.49 -28.68
C PHE A 557 -15.79 1.08 -28.24
N GLY A 558 -16.99 0.93 -27.67
CA GLY A 558 -17.49 -0.36 -27.17
C GLY A 558 -17.60 -1.40 -28.28
N ASP A 559 -18.22 -1.04 -29.41
CA ASP A 559 -18.42 -1.94 -30.56
C ASP A 559 -17.06 -2.34 -31.18
N CYS A 560 -16.09 -1.42 -31.26
CA CYS A 560 -14.74 -1.71 -31.74
C CYS A 560 -13.98 -2.67 -30.80
N LEU A 561 -14.05 -2.44 -29.48
CA LEU A 561 -13.41 -3.31 -28.49
C LEU A 561 -14.00 -4.71 -28.52
N LEU A 562 -15.33 -4.82 -28.54
CA LEU A 562 -16.02 -6.09 -28.60
C LEU A 562 -15.69 -6.84 -29.90
N GLY A 563 -15.67 -6.14 -31.04
CA GLY A 563 -15.25 -6.72 -32.32
C GLY A 563 -13.80 -7.23 -32.33
N HIS A 564 -12.88 -6.55 -31.64
CA HIS A 564 -11.50 -7.07 -31.49
C HIS A 564 -11.46 -8.37 -30.68
N ILE A 565 -12.23 -8.46 -29.59
CA ILE A 565 -12.30 -9.65 -28.72
C ILE A 565 -13.01 -10.81 -29.43
N GLU A 566 -14.05 -10.55 -30.21
CA GLU A 566 -14.81 -11.59 -30.94
C GLU A 566 -14.01 -12.23 -32.08
N ASN A 567 -13.10 -11.48 -32.71
CA ASN A 567 -12.23 -11.97 -33.79
C ASN A 567 -10.88 -12.52 -33.27
N GLU A 568 -10.77 -12.74 -31.96
CA GLU A 568 -9.56 -13.18 -31.28
C GLU A 568 -9.49 -14.71 -31.20
N ASP A 569 -8.34 -15.29 -31.58
CA ASP A 569 -8.14 -16.75 -31.61
C ASP A 569 -6.98 -17.25 -30.69
N MET A 570 -6.28 -16.36 -29.96
CA MET A 570 -5.16 -16.74 -29.08
C MET A 570 -5.62 -17.31 -27.73
N LEU A 571 -6.75 -16.85 -27.21
CA LEU A 571 -7.39 -17.42 -26.02
C LEU A 571 -8.26 -18.62 -26.42
N ARG A 572 -8.35 -19.62 -25.54
CA ARG A 572 -9.23 -20.79 -25.69
C ARG A 572 -10.73 -20.44 -25.61
N VAL A 573 -11.04 -19.18 -25.28
CA VAL A 573 -12.39 -18.69 -25.01
C VAL A 573 -12.88 -17.88 -26.20
N GLY A 574 -13.87 -18.39 -26.94
CA GLY A 574 -14.51 -17.73 -28.07
C GLY A 574 -15.96 -18.20 -28.24
N GLY A 575 -16.75 -17.57 -29.11
CA GLY A 575 -18.14 -17.98 -29.36
C GLY A 575 -19.10 -17.71 -28.19
N LEU A 576 -19.85 -18.74 -27.74
CA LEU A 576 -20.91 -18.58 -26.72
C LEU A 576 -20.37 -18.11 -25.36
N GLN A 577 -19.09 -18.34 -25.06
CA GLN A 577 -18.45 -17.92 -23.83
C GLN A 577 -18.25 -16.39 -23.72
N LEU A 578 -18.30 -15.66 -24.84
CA LEU A 578 -18.23 -14.19 -24.85
C LEU A 578 -19.58 -13.52 -24.56
N LEU A 579 -20.66 -14.28 -24.46
CA LEU A 579 -22.00 -13.76 -24.20
C LEU A 579 -22.12 -13.07 -22.83
N GLU A 580 -21.41 -13.56 -21.81
CA GLU A 580 -21.33 -12.92 -20.49
C GLU A 580 -20.75 -11.49 -20.62
N LEU A 581 -19.69 -11.33 -21.42
CA LEU A 581 -19.05 -10.03 -21.67
C LEU A 581 -19.97 -9.07 -22.42
N SER A 582 -20.55 -9.49 -23.54
CA SER A 582 -21.45 -8.65 -24.35
C SER A 582 -22.67 -8.20 -23.54
N LEU A 583 -23.18 -9.09 -22.67
CA LEU A 583 -24.27 -8.78 -21.76
C LEU A 583 -23.88 -7.67 -20.77
N HIS A 584 -22.74 -7.81 -20.10
CA HIS A 584 -22.27 -6.79 -19.16
C HIS A 584 -21.99 -5.45 -19.85
N PHE A 585 -21.41 -5.45 -21.06
CA PHE A 585 -21.22 -4.22 -21.84
C PHE A 585 -22.55 -3.52 -22.14
N SER A 586 -23.60 -4.28 -22.45
CA SER A 586 -24.94 -3.72 -22.66
C SER A 586 -25.56 -3.18 -21.36
N GLN A 587 -25.48 -3.93 -20.25
CA GLN A 587 -26.01 -3.51 -18.94
C GLN A 587 -25.32 -2.24 -18.42
N LEU A 588 -24.02 -2.14 -18.67
CA LEU A 588 -23.21 -0.99 -18.32
C LEU A 588 -23.29 0.10 -19.39
N GLY A 589 -24.07 -0.03 -20.47
CA GLY A 589 -24.21 1.02 -21.50
C GLY A 589 -22.90 1.40 -22.20
N ILE A 590 -21.97 0.45 -22.34
CA ILE A 590 -20.72 0.59 -23.11
C ILE A 590 -20.99 0.40 -24.61
N CYS A 591 -21.82 -0.59 -24.96
CA CYS A 591 -22.23 -0.89 -26.35
C CYS A 591 -23.72 -0.64 -26.55
N SER A 592 -24.08 -0.19 -27.77
CA SER A 592 -25.47 -0.03 -28.19
C SER A 592 -26.08 -1.34 -28.72
N ARG A 593 -25.22 -2.29 -29.14
CA ARG A 593 -25.61 -3.59 -29.70
C ARG A 593 -24.88 -4.73 -29.00
N PRO A 594 -25.58 -5.79 -28.56
CA PRO A 594 -24.94 -7.07 -28.29
C PRO A 594 -24.70 -7.77 -29.63
N SER A 595 -23.47 -7.74 -30.15
CA SER A 595 -23.08 -8.30 -31.45
C SER A 595 -23.42 -9.78 -31.62
N LEU A 596 -23.46 -10.55 -30.52
CA LEU A 596 -23.82 -11.98 -30.52
C LEU A 596 -25.34 -12.28 -30.48
N LEU A 597 -26.22 -11.29 -30.53
CA LEU A 597 -27.67 -11.53 -30.67
C LEU A 597 -28.10 -11.91 -32.10
N GLU A 598 -27.19 -11.93 -33.08
CA GLU A 598 -27.44 -12.53 -34.40
C GLU A 598 -27.19 -14.06 -34.38
N ILE A 599 -27.77 -14.79 -33.42
CA ILE A 599 -28.01 -16.23 -33.66
C ILE A 599 -28.95 -16.29 -34.87
N PRO A 600 -28.63 -17.07 -35.92
CA PRO A 600 -29.41 -17.06 -37.14
C PRO A 600 -30.90 -17.14 -36.83
N HIS A 601 -31.67 -16.13 -37.25
CA HIS A 601 -33.12 -16.02 -37.03
C HIS A 601 -33.85 -17.34 -37.37
N GLN A 602 -33.29 -18.13 -38.31
CA GLN A 602 -33.76 -19.45 -38.72
C GLN A 602 -33.60 -20.56 -37.65
N ILE A 603 -32.56 -20.52 -36.81
CA ILE A 603 -32.34 -21.49 -35.71
C ILE A 603 -33.34 -21.21 -34.57
N MET A 604 -33.58 -19.94 -34.24
CA MET A 604 -34.58 -19.54 -33.24
C MET A 604 -36.01 -19.93 -33.65
N LEU A 605 -36.37 -19.72 -34.93
CA LEU A 605 -37.71 -20.05 -35.47
C LEU A 605 -37.97 -21.56 -35.55
N ALA A 606 -36.93 -22.38 -35.78
CA ALA A 606 -37.07 -23.84 -35.88
C ALA A 606 -37.34 -24.52 -34.52
N ASN A 607 -36.74 -24.01 -33.43
CA ASN A 607 -36.86 -24.60 -32.09
C ASN A 607 -38.00 -24.01 -31.24
N GLN A 608 -38.64 -22.93 -31.69
CA GLN A 608 -39.78 -22.29 -31.02
C GLN A 608 -41.02 -23.19 -30.84
N LYS A 609 -41.23 -24.19 -31.71
CA LYS A 609 -42.39 -25.11 -31.61
C LYS A 609 -42.34 -25.99 -30.34
N GLY A 610 -41.17 -26.17 -29.72
CA GLY A 610 -40.99 -26.94 -28.48
C GLY A 610 -41.00 -26.11 -27.19
N PHE A 611 -41.00 -24.77 -27.29
CA PHE A 611 -40.97 -23.86 -26.13
C PHE A 611 -42.38 -23.44 -25.66
N LYS A 612 -43.42 -24.23 -25.99
CA LYS A 612 -44.84 -23.89 -25.77
C LYS A 612 -45.24 -23.72 -24.28
N ASN A 613 -44.45 -24.20 -23.32
CA ASN A 613 -44.72 -24.07 -21.88
C ASN A 613 -43.45 -23.61 -21.12
N GLY A 614 -43.05 -22.35 -21.28
CA GLY A 614 -41.97 -21.72 -20.49
C GLY A 614 -42.37 -21.49 -19.02
N PRO A 615 -41.40 -21.37 -18.08
CA PRO A 615 -41.68 -20.96 -16.70
C PRO A 615 -42.17 -19.51 -16.59
N LEU A 616 -41.88 -18.68 -17.61
CA LEU A 616 -42.52 -17.38 -17.78
C LEU A 616 -43.97 -17.63 -18.20
N SER A 617 -44.92 -17.41 -17.31
CA SER A 617 -46.35 -17.59 -17.54
C SER A 617 -46.88 -16.63 -18.62
N PHE A 618 -46.60 -16.93 -19.88
CA PHE A 618 -47.30 -16.37 -21.04
C PHE A 618 -48.18 -17.47 -21.60
N GLN A 619 -49.42 -17.55 -21.10
CA GLN A 619 -50.50 -18.18 -21.86
C GLN A 619 -50.70 -17.35 -23.12
N ILE A 620 -50.09 -17.78 -24.23
CA ILE A 620 -50.48 -17.29 -25.55
C ILE A 620 -51.81 -17.99 -25.86
N GLU A 621 -52.93 -17.29 -25.67
CA GLU A 621 -54.20 -17.72 -26.26
C GLU A 621 -53.98 -17.90 -27.77
N GLU A 622 -54.36 -19.07 -28.29
CA GLU A 622 -54.21 -19.46 -29.69
C GLU A 622 -55.12 -18.62 -30.60
N ALA A 623 -54.76 -17.37 -30.86
CA ALA A 623 -55.26 -16.60 -31.98
C ALA A 623 -54.27 -15.47 -32.31
N ASP A 624 -53.88 -15.39 -33.59
CA ASP A 624 -53.04 -14.36 -34.21
C ASP A 624 -51.52 -14.41 -33.93
N VAL A 625 -50.85 -15.22 -34.75
CA VAL A 625 -49.39 -15.18 -34.94
C VAL A 625 -49.04 -13.98 -35.84
N GLU A 626 -48.92 -12.81 -35.24
CA GLU A 626 -48.05 -11.75 -35.77
C GLU A 626 -46.57 -12.03 -35.39
N PRO A 627 -45.58 -11.50 -36.14
CA PRO A 627 -44.18 -11.69 -35.80
C PRO A 627 -43.91 -11.06 -34.43
N LEU A 628 -43.40 -11.88 -33.50
CA LEU A 628 -43.06 -11.55 -32.11
C LEU A 628 -42.70 -10.07 -31.88
N ASP A 629 -43.56 -9.36 -31.15
CA ASP A 629 -43.18 -8.12 -30.48
C ASP A 629 -41.98 -8.43 -29.56
N HIS A 630 -40.79 -7.94 -29.94
CA HIS A 630 -39.53 -8.12 -29.23
C HIS A 630 -39.57 -7.65 -27.76
N ASN A 631 -40.66 -7.02 -27.32
CA ASN A 631 -40.92 -6.59 -25.94
C ASN A 631 -41.49 -7.68 -25.00
N LYS A 632 -41.88 -8.87 -25.49
CA LYS A 632 -42.53 -9.91 -24.64
C LYS A 632 -41.60 -10.87 -23.90
N PHE A 633 -40.32 -11.03 -24.29
CA PHE A 633 -39.37 -11.92 -23.61
C PHE A 633 -38.22 -11.11 -22.98
N PRO A 634 -37.87 -11.29 -21.70
CA PRO A 634 -36.79 -10.54 -21.08
C PRO A 634 -35.44 -10.90 -21.74
N ARG A 635 -34.63 -9.90 -22.09
CA ARG A 635 -33.29 -10.10 -22.69
C ARG A 635 -32.31 -10.82 -21.75
N LEU A 636 -32.58 -10.73 -20.45
CA LEU A 636 -31.79 -11.30 -19.37
C LEU A 636 -32.72 -12.10 -18.45
N VAL A 637 -32.27 -13.28 -18.04
CA VAL A 637 -32.89 -14.06 -16.98
C VAL A 637 -31.84 -14.49 -15.96
N TRP A 638 -32.27 -14.84 -14.77
CA TRP A 638 -31.42 -15.42 -13.73
C TRP A 638 -31.67 -16.92 -13.66
N ILE A 639 -30.63 -17.72 -13.80
CA ILE A 639 -30.71 -19.15 -13.50
C ILE A 639 -30.46 -19.30 -12.01
N SER A 640 -31.24 -20.14 -11.33
CA SER A 640 -30.97 -20.57 -9.98
C SER A 640 -30.97 -22.10 -9.91
N LEU A 641 -29.86 -22.67 -9.48
CA LEU A 641 -29.65 -24.10 -9.31
C LEU A 641 -29.73 -24.46 -7.83
N SER A 642 -30.52 -25.47 -7.49
CA SER A 642 -30.55 -26.06 -6.15
C SER A 642 -29.70 -27.33 -6.15
N VAL A 643 -28.51 -27.24 -5.55
CA VAL A 643 -27.52 -28.33 -5.50
C VAL A 643 -27.65 -29.04 -4.15
N PRO A 644 -28.02 -30.34 -4.14
CA PRO A 644 -28.17 -31.10 -2.92
C PRO A 644 -26.93 -31.05 -2.03
N HIS A 645 -27.12 -30.85 -0.73
CA HIS A 645 -26.01 -30.74 0.23
C HIS A 645 -25.04 -31.93 0.18
N GLN A 646 -25.56 -33.15 -0.02
CA GLN A 646 -24.77 -34.39 -0.12
C GLN A 646 -23.82 -34.40 -1.33
N THR A 647 -24.19 -33.74 -2.44
CA THR A 647 -23.34 -33.65 -3.64
C THR A 647 -22.07 -32.84 -3.39
N LEU A 648 -22.09 -31.94 -2.40
CA LEU A 648 -20.95 -31.11 -2.02
C LEU A 648 -19.90 -31.87 -1.19
N GLU A 649 -20.18 -33.09 -0.73
CA GLU A 649 -19.20 -33.91 -0.02
C GLU A 649 -17.99 -34.26 -0.89
N ALA A 650 -18.18 -34.38 -2.21
CA ALA A 650 -17.10 -34.59 -3.17
C ALA A 650 -16.09 -33.43 -3.18
N LEU A 651 -16.53 -32.20 -2.90
CA LEU A 651 -15.65 -31.02 -2.81
C LEU A 651 -14.84 -30.97 -1.49
N LYS A 652 -15.20 -31.79 -0.50
CA LYS A 652 -14.51 -31.85 0.81
C LYS A 652 -13.35 -32.86 0.83
N LEU A 653 -13.31 -33.83 -0.10
CA LEU A 653 -12.48 -35.02 0.02
C LEU A 653 -11.05 -34.88 -0.54
N ASP A 654 -10.79 -33.97 -1.49
CA ASP A 654 -9.57 -34.07 -2.32
C ASP A 654 -8.59 -32.86 -2.26
N ASN A 655 -8.79 -31.88 -1.38
CA ASN A 655 -7.76 -30.84 -1.18
C ASN A 655 -7.92 -30.07 0.15
N GLU A 656 -7.12 -30.42 1.16
CA GLU A 656 -7.07 -29.70 2.45
C GLU A 656 -6.63 -28.23 2.33
N TYR A 657 -6.13 -27.80 1.16
CA TYR A 657 -5.56 -26.46 0.93
C TYR A 657 -6.05 -25.72 -0.34
N ALA A 658 -6.95 -26.30 -1.15
CA ALA A 658 -7.33 -25.67 -2.42
C ALA A 658 -8.49 -24.67 -2.28
N THR A 659 -8.31 -23.51 -2.90
CA THR A 659 -9.41 -22.62 -3.26
C THR A 659 -9.85 -22.96 -4.68
N VAL A 660 -11.13 -23.30 -4.86
CA VAL A 660 -11.66 -23.73 -6.16
C VAL A 660 -12.61 -22.66 -6.70
N GLY A 661 -12.44 -22.26 -7.97
CA GLY A 661 -13.41 -21.40 -8.65
C GLY A 661 -14.64 -22.21 -9.08
N LEU A 662 -15.83 -21.64 -8.98
CA LEU A 662 -17.07 -22.25 -9.45
C LEU A 662 -17.53 -21.63 -10.77
N GLN A 663 -18.16 -22.43 -11.62
CA GLN A 663 -18.74 -22.00 -12.88
C GLN A 663 -20.05 -22.74 -13.19
N ILE A 664 -20.98 -22.07 -13.86
CA ILE A 664 -22.16 -22.69 -14.47
C ILE A 664 -21.88 -22.90 -15.96
N LYS A 665 -22.10 -24.14 -16.44
CA LYS A 665 -22.06 -24.48 -17.87
C LYS A 665 -23.47 -24.74 -18.38
N ILE A 666 -23.83 -24.12 -19.50
CA ILE A 666 -25.05 -24.43 -20.26
C ILE A 666 -24.61 -25.19 -21.51
N ARG A 667 -24.82 -26.51 -21.50
CA ARG A 667 -24.35 -27.43 -22.52
C ARG A 667 -25.48 -27.83 -23.47
N HIS A 668 -25.26 -27.62 -24.76
CA HIS A 668 -26.17 -27.98 -25.84
C HIS A 668 -25.72 -29.30 -26.46
N THR A 669 -26.43 -30.36 -26.13
CA THR A 669 -26.01 -31.73 -26.42
C THR A 669 -26.04 -32.12 -27.90
N LYS A 670 -26.91 -31.52 -28.73
CA LYS A 670 -26.99 -31.86 -30.16
C LYS A 670 -25.89 -31.19 -30.97
N SER A 671 -25.66 -29.90 -30.73
CA SER A 671 -24.67 -29.04 -31.38
C SER A 671 -23.28 -29.19 -30.77
N LYS A 672 -23.18 -29.78 -29.58
CA LYS A 672 -21.94 -29.93 -28.79
C LYS A 672 -21.30 -28.58 -28.48
N THR A 673 -22.11 -27.55 -28.27
CA THR A 673 -21.66 -26.24 -27.80
C THR A 673 -21.90 -26.10 -26.31
N GLU A 674 -21.16 -25.21 -25.66
CA GLU A 674 -21.39 -24.84 -24.27
C GLU A 674 -21.19 -23.34 -24.06
N ALA A 675 -21.96 -22.76 -23.14
CA ALA A 675 -21.76 -21.40 -22.63
C ALA A 675 -21.35 -21.47 -21.15
N ILE A 676 -20.39 -20.65 -20.73
CA ILE A 676 -19.81 -20.70 -19.38
C ILE A 676 -20.04 -19.36 -18.69
N PHE A 677 -20.45 -19.41 -17.42
CA PHE A 677 -20.68 -18.24 -16.56
C PHE A 677 -19.94 -18.43 -15.24
N ILE A 678 -19.17 -17.43 -14.82
CA ILE A 678 -18.29 -17.49 -13.63
C ILE A 678 -18.67 -16.47 -12.56
N CYS A 679 -19.53 -15.50 -12.91
CA CYS A 679 -20.02 -14.48 -12.00
C CYS A 679 -21.21 -14.99 -11.18
N LEU A 680 -20.95 -15.90 -10.25
CA LEU A 680 -22.00 -16.58 -9.47
C LEU A 680 -22.32 -15.83 -8.16
N GLN A 681 -23.54 -16.03 -7.68
CA GLN A 681 -23.96 -15.74 -6.32
C GLN A 681 -24.38 -17.06 -5.67
N CYS A 682 -23.84 -17.34 -4.48
CA CYS A 682 -24.05 -18.59 -3.78
C CYS A 682 -24.62 -18.32 -2.38
N PHE A 683 -25.45 -19.22 -1.86
CA PHE A 683 -25.88 -19.24 -0.47
C PHE A 683 -26.53 -20.59 -0.14
N PHE A 684 -26.45 -21.02 1.11
CA PHE A 684 -27.17 -22.21 1.58
C PHE A 684 -28.56 -21.81 2.02
N GLY A 685 -29.59 -22.59 1.67
CA GLY A 685 -30.95 -22.26 2.07
C GLY A 685 -32.02 -22.77 1.11
N SER A 686 -33.15 -22.07 1.06
CA SER A 686 -34.25 -22.36 0.15
C SER A 686 -34.82 -21.10 -0.47
N LEU A 687 -35.43 -21.27 -1.65
CA LEU A 687 -36.14 -20.22 -2.37
C LEU A 687 -37.63 -20.32 -2.06
N VAL A 688 -38.24 -19.19 -1.72
CA VAL A 688 -39.67 -19.07 -1.44
C VAL A 688 -40.29 -18.13 -2.46
N GLN A 689 -41.24 -18.65 -3.23
CA GLN A 689 -41.96 -17.85 -4.23
C GLN A 689 -42.73 -16.73 -3.54
N ARG A 690 -42.66 -15.52 -4.10
CA ARG A 690 -43.39 -14.37 -3.57
C ARG A 690 -44.89 -14.51 -3.82
N ALA A 691 -45.69 -14.05 -2.87
CA ALA A 691 -47.15 -14.09 -3.00
C ALA A 691 -47.69 -13.09 -4.05
N ASP A 692 -46.93 -12.01 -4.33
CA ASP A 692 -47.33 -10.92 -5.23
C ASP A 692 -46.76 -11.04 -6.66
N ASP A 693 -45.81 -11.94 -6.90
CA ASP A 693 -45.19 -12.16 -8.21
C ASP A 693 -44.72 -13.61 -8.38
N ASN A 694 -45.31 -14.32 -9.36
CA ASN A 694 -45.01 -15.73 -9.61
C ASN A 694 -43.58 -15.96 -10.12
N ASP A 695 -42.89 -14.94 -10.64
CA ASP A 695 -41.55 -15.05 -11.22
C ASP A 695 -40.45 -14.50 -10.28
N ALA A 696 -40.82 -14.10 -9.06
CA ALA A 696 -39.91 -13.56 -8.06
C ALA A 696 -39.87 -14.45 -6.81
N TYR A 697 -38.66 -14.61 -6.27
CA TYR A 697 -38.40 -15.47 -5.12
C TYR A 697 -37.63 -14.70 -4.05
N ASP A 698 -38.07 -14.87 -2.81
CA ASP A 698 -37.32 -14.50 -1.61
C ASP A 698 -36.46 -15.68 -1.14
N VAL A 699 -35.49 -15.39 -0.28
CA VAL A 699 -34.53 -16.39 0.19
C VAL A 699 -34.71 -16.60 1.69
N ILE A 700 -34.75 -17.87 2.11
CA ILE A 700 -34.54 -18.27 3.50
C ILE A 700 -33.13 -18.87 3.59
N GLU A 701 -32.19 -18.09 4.10
CA GLU A 701 -30.80 -18.52 4.22
C GLU A 701 -30.58 -19.43 5.43
N ASP A 702 -29.90 -20.55 5.21
CA ASP A 702 -29.34 -21.38 6.27
C ASP A 702 -28.03 -20.75 6.76
N ARG A 703 -28.11 -20.10 7.92
CA ARG A 703 -26.96 -19.42 8.53
C ARG A 703 -25.84 -20.37 8.95
N LEU A 704 -26.11 -21.66 9.10
CA LEU A 704 -25.07 -22.67 9.38
C LEU A 704 -24.22 -23.00 8.15
N GLY A 705 -24.63 -22.51 6.96
CA GLY A 705 -23.88 -22.66 5.72
C GLY A 705 -23.58 -24.14 5.41
N LEU A 706 -22.32 -24.44 5.12
CA LEU A 706 -21.88 -25.81 4.81
C LEU A 706 -22.09 -26.81 5.97
N LYS A 707 -22.18 -26.33 7.22
CA LYS A 707 -22.46 -27.18 8.40
C LYS A 707 -23.94 -27.40 8.63
N GLY A 708 -24.78 -26.65 7.94
CA GLY A 708 -26.22 -26.82 7.95
C GLY A 708 -26.65 -28.05 7.17
N THR A 709 -27.95 -28.10 6.88
CA THR A 709 -28.57 -29.22 6.16
C THR A 709 -29.24 -28.79 4.87
N SER A 710 -29.32 -27.47 4.61
CA SER A 710 -29.94 -26.95 3.41
C SER A 710 -29.06 -27.12 2.18
N ASP A 711 -29.73 -27.17 1.03
CA ASP A 711 -29.08 -27.22 -0.27
C ASP A 711 -28.34 -25.93 -0.58
N LEU A 712 -27.34 -26.03 -1.46
CA LEU A 712 -26.63 -24.86 -1.98
C LEU A 712 -27.42 -24.30 -3.17
N ILE A 713 -27.84 -23.05 -3.06
CA ILE A 713 -28.41 -22.30 -4.15
C ILE A 713 -27.27 -21.57 -4.88
N VAL A 714 -27.16 -21.79 -6.20
CA VAL A 714 -26.22 -21.10 -7.08
C VAL A 714 -26.98 -20.34 -8.15
N THR A 715 -26.82 -19.02 -8.21
CA THR A 715 -27.52 -18.18 -9.16
C THR A 715 -26.60 -17.26 -9.96
N CYS A 716 -26.92 -17.07 -11.24
CA CYS A 716 -26.21 -16.12 -12.10
C CYS A 716 -27.13 -15.54 -13.18
N ALA A 717 -26.77 -14.36 -13.68
CA ALA A 717 -27.44 -13.71 -14.79
C ALA A 717 -26.97 -14.30 -16.12
N VAL A 718 -27.90 -14.65 -17.02
CA VAL A 718 -27.58 -15.18 -18.36
C VAL A 718 -28.45 -14.53 -19.43
N PRO A 719 -27.97 -14.41 -20.68
CA PRO A 719 -28.82 -14.04 -21.80
C PRO A 719 -29.87 -15.10 -22.08
N SER A 720 -31.13 -14.70 -22.18
CA SER A 720 -32.25 -15.62 -22.46
C SER A 720 -32.05 -16.43 -23.74
N LEU A 721 -31.38 -15.85 -24.73
CA LEU A 721 -31.11 -16.46 -26.03
C LEU A 721 -30.31 -17.77 -25.91
N VAL A 722 -29.40 -17.90 -24.94
CA VAL A 722 -28.60 -19.12 -24.74
C VAL A 722 -29.48 -20.33 -24.42
N LEU A 723 -30.59 -20.09 -23.72
CA LEU A 723 -31.56 -21.12 -23.35
C LEU A 723 -32.45 -21.53 -24.54
N MET A 724 -32.45 -20.76 -25.63
CA MET A 724 -33.29 -20.97 -26.80
C MET A 724 -32.54 -21.61 -27.99
N ILE A 725 -31.24 -21.88 -27.85
CA ILE A 725 -30.41 -22.44 -28.92
C ILE A 725 -30.88 -23.86 -29.30
N GLU A 726 -31.20 -24.70 -28.32
CA GLU A 726 -31.73 -26.04 -28.52
C GLU A 726 -33.06 -26.28 -27.79
N SER A 727 -33.69 -27.44 -28.05
CA SER A 727 -34.82 -27.92 -27.26
C SER A 727 -34.43 -28.14 -25.79
N ARG A 728 -35.41 -27.98 -24.89
CA ARG A 728 -35.26 -28.17 -23.43
C ARG A 728 -34.64 -29.53 -23.07
N GLU A 729 -35.05 -30.60 -23.74
CA GLU A 729 -34.50 -31.96 -23.56
C GLU A 729 -33.00 -32.10 -23.92
N SER A 730 -32.51 -31.21 -24.78
CA SER A 730 -31.13 -31.22 -25.30
C SER A 730 -30.24 -30.15 -24.66
N THR A 731 -30.79 -29.37 -23.73
CA THR A 731 -30.06 -28.37 -22.95
C THR A 731 -29.83 -28.89 -21.54
N ARG A 732 -28.57 -28.89 -21.11
CA ARG A 732 -28.13 -29.28 -19.77
C ARG A 732 -27.55 -28.08 -19.04
N ILE A 733 -27.89 -27.91 -17.77
CA ILE A 733 -27.31 -26.87 -16.92
C ILE A 733 -26.51 -27.55 -15.83
N GLU A 734 -25.24 -27.19 -15.75
CA GLU A 734 -24.25 -27.89 -14.93
C GLU A 734 -23.52 -26.92 -14.01
N LEU A 735 -23.28 -27.34 -12.77
CA LEU A 735 -22.30 -26.71 -11.90
C LEU A 735 -20.98 -27.46 -12.06
N ALA A 736 -19.88 -26.74 -12.25
CA ALA A 736 -18.55 -27.34 -12.36
C ALA A 736 -17.51 -26.48 -11.63
N CYS A 737 -16.35 -27.09 -11.34
CA CYS A 737 -15.17 -26.36 -10.90
C CYS A 737 -14.47 -25.71 -12.11
N LEU A 738 -13.79 -24.59 -11.87
CA LEU A 738 -12.86 -23.98 -12.81
C LEU A 738 -11.59 -24.83 -12.84
N SER A 739 -11.26 -25.42 -14.00
CA SER A 739 -10.05 -26.23 -14.19
C SER A 739 -8.80 -25.43 -13.84
N ASN A 740 -7.98 -25.93 -12.90
CA ASN A 740 -6.65 -25.41 -12.63
C ASN A 740 -5.61 -26.50 -12.96
N LYS A 741 -4.46 -26.13 -13.51
CA LYS A 741 -3.41 -27.10 -13.88
C LYS A 741 -2.71 -27.75 -12.67
N LEU A 742 -2.89 -27.22 -11.46
CA LEU A 742 -2.39 -27.80 -10.21
C LEU A 742 -3.05 -29.14 -9.88
N SER A 743 -4.27 -29.37 -10.33
CA SER A 743 -4.99 -30.64 -10.15
C SER A 743 -4.88 -31.58 -11.35
N ALA A 744 -3.83 -31.44 -12.19
CA ALA A 744 -3.65 -32.31 -13.36
C ALA A 744 -3.47 -33.80 -12.99
N ASP A 745 -3.12 -34.12 -11.74
CA ASP A 745 -3.10 -35.51 -11.27
C ASP A 745 -4.47 -36.01 -10.77
N TYR A 746 -5.43 -35.14 -10.47
CA TYR A 746 -6.74 -35.52 -9.93
C TYR A 746 -7.86 -34.54 -10.36
N MET A 747 -8.68 -34.99 -11.32
CA MET A 747 -10.02 -34.52 -11.71
C MET A 747 -10.36 -33.02 -11.65
N CYS A 748 -10.71 -32.40 -12.79
CA CYS A 748 -11.94 -31.59 -12.92
C CYS A 748 -12.17 -31.09 -14.37
N ASP A 749 -12.55 -32.01 -15.26
CA ASP A 749 -13.44 -31.68 -16.41
C ASP A 749 -14.87 -32.17 -16.16
N GLU A 750 -15.12 -32.83 -15.02
CA GLU A 750 -16.43 -33.39 -14.65
C GLU A 750 -17.30 -32.36 -13.92
N ALA A 751 -18.58 -32.32 -14.28
CA ALA A 751 -19.59 -31.50 -13.62
C ALA A 751 -19.86 -32.03 -12.19
N ILE A 752 -19.94 -31.12 -11.21
CA ILE A 752 -20.38 -31.43 -9.84
C ILE A 752 -21.82 -31.96 -9.87
N CYS A 753 -22.67 -31.29 -10.64
CA CYS A 753 -24.03 -31.74 -10.92
C CYS A 753 -24.44 -31.29 -12.33
N SER A 754 -25.35 -32.03 -12.95
CA SER A 754 -25.88 -31.75 -14.29
C SER A 754 -27.38 -32.03 -14.30
N TYR A 755 -28.17 -30.99 -14.53
CA TYR A 755 -29.63 -31.06 -14.57
C TYR A 755 -30.16 -30.87 -15.99
N SER A 756 -31.26 -31.55 -16.30
CA SER A 756 -32.12 -31.19 -17.44
C SER A 756 -32.78 -29.84 -17.19
N PHE A 757 -33.12 -29.12 -18.26
CA PHE A 757 -33.82 -27.83 -18.14
C PHE A 757 -35.18 -27.92 -17.42
N ASP A 758 -35.81 -29.10 -17.39
CA ASP A 758 -37.14 -29.34 -16.81
C ASP A 758 -37.12 -29.95 -15.40
N GLU A 759 -35.94 -30.13 -14.81
CA GLU A 759 -35.83 -30.66 -13.44
C GLU A 759 -36.16 -29.58 -12.41
N ASP A 760 -36.81 -29.97 -11.32
CA ASP A 760 -37.23 -29.07 -10.22
C ASP A 760 -36.04 -28.34 -9.56
N ASN A 761 -34.82 -28.86 -9.73
CA ASN A 761 -33.58 -28.25 -9.27
C ASN A 761 -33.18 -26.99 -10.04
N VAL A 762 -33.82 -26.68 -11.18
CA VAL A 762 -33.52 -25.53 -12.02
C VAL A 762 -34.70 -24.56 -12.02
N LEU A 763 -34.45 -23.31 -11.62
CA LEU A 763 -35.41 -22.21 -11.73
C LEU A 763 -34.87 -21.12 -12.66
N ILE A 764 -35.77 -20.58 -13.49
CA ILE A 764 -35.51 -19.43 -14.35
C ILE A 764 -36.29 -18.25 -13.79
N LEU A 765 -35.58 -17.23 -13.34
CA LEU A 765 -36.13 -16.09 -12.60
C LEU A 765 -35.98 -14.81 -13.42
N ARG A 766 -36.90 -13.87 -13.22
CA ARG A 766 -36.82 -12.54 -13.84
C ARG A 766 -35.82 -11.63 -13.14
N GLU A 767 -35.68 -11.81 -11.82
CA GLU A 767 -34.85 -11.01 -10.94
C GLU A 767 -33.92 -11.90 -10.09
N PRO A 768 -32.80 -11.35 -9.58
CA PRO A 768 -31.95 -12.06 -8.64
C PRO A 768 -32.76 -12.42 -7.37
N PRO A 769 -32.60 -13.64 -6.82
CA PRO A 769 -33.27 -14.04 -5.58
C PRO A 769 -33.07 -13.05 -4.43
N GLY A 770 -34.14 -12.70 -3.70
CA GLY A 770 -34.07 -11.83 -2.53
C GLY A 770 -33.81 -10.34 -2.82
N VAL A 771 -33.51 -9.97 -4.07
CA VAL A 771 -33.31 -8.58 -4.49
C VAL A 771 -34.53 -8.09 -5.26
N ARG A 772 -34.84 -6.79 -5.17
CA ARG A 772 -35.91 -6.15 -5.97
C ARG A 772 -35.28 -5.22 -7.00
N LEU A 773 -35.25 -5.64 -8.26
CA LEU A 773 -34.76 -4.81 -9.35
C LEU A 773 -35.87 -3.89 -9.86
N ARG A 774 -36.02 -2.70 -9.25
CA ARG A 774 -36.92 -1.68 -9.84
C ARG A 774 -36.53 -1.42 -11.31
N PRO A 775 -37.46 -1.48 -12.27
CA PRO A 775 -37.19 -1.18 -13.67
C PRO A 775 -36.56 0.21 -13.80
N PHE A 776 -35.54 0.33 -14.65
CA PHE A 776 -35.10 1.66 -15.07
C PHE A 776 -36.29 2.32 -15.77
N ALA A 777 -36.83 3.39 -15.20
CA ALA A 777 -37.55 4.34 -16.00
C ALA A 777 -36.55 4.84 -17.04
N THR A 778 -36.73 4.45 -18.31
CA THR A 778 -35.92 4.92 -19.44
C THR A 778 -36.15 6.41 -19.74
N ASP A 779 -36.74 7.16 -18.82
CA ASP A 779 -36.94 8.61 -18.85
C ASP A 779 -35.90 9.35 -18.00
N HIS A 780 -34.62 9.03 -18.17
CA HIS A 780 -33.53 9.89 -17.67
C HIS A 780 -32.64 10.34 -18.82
N ALA A 781 -33.27 11.08 -19.74
CA ALA A 781 -32.58 12.15 -20.44
C ALA A 781 -32.01 13.12 -19.41
N GLY A 782 -30.68 13.09 -19.23
CA GLY A 782 -29.85 14.23 -18.82
C GLY A 782 -30.13 14.88 -17.47
N SER A 783 -29.21 14.68 -16.51
CA SER A 783 -28.81 15.73 -15.57
C SER A 783 -27.39 15.43 -15.08
N LEU A 784 -26.38 15.96 -15.77
CA LEU A 784 -25.65 17.18 -15.40
C LEU A 784 -24.56 16.92 -14.35
N HIS A 785 -23.36 16.56 -14.82
CA HIS A 785 -22.27 17.45 -14.46
C HIS A 785 -22.59 18.77 -15.14
N THR A 786 -22.95 19.80 -14.37
CA THR A 786 -22.79 21.17 -14.85
C THR A 786 -21.38 21.27 -15.39
N PRO A 787 -21.17 21.55 -16.69
CA PRO A 787 -19.85 21.88 -17.18
C PRO A 787 -19.42 23.08 -16.35
N SER A 788 -18.49 22.87 -15.42
CA SER A 788 -17.83 24.00 -14.79
C SER A 788 -17.29 24.85 -15.93
N ALA A 789 -17.67 26.12 -15.94
CA ALA A 789 -17.37 27.05 -17.00
C ALA A 789 -15.90 26.94 -17.45
N SER A 790 -15.73 26.81 -18.77
CA SER A 790 -14.51 27.09 -19.55
C SER A 790 -13.21 26.33 -19.21
N LYS A 791 -13.16 25.00 -19.31
CA LYS A 791 -11.87 24.29 -19.45
C LYS A 791 -11.84 23.44 -20.71
N ARG A 792 -10.87 23.70 -21.60
CA ARG A 792 -10.68 22.93 -22.84
C ARG A 792 -10.16 21.52 -22.52
N PRO A 793 -10.66 20.47 -23.19
CA PRO A 793 -10.22 19.10 -22.95
C PRO A 793 -8.76 18.89 -23.36
N CYS A 794 -8.15 17.86 -22.76
CA CYS A 794 -6.84 17.34 -23.15
C CYS A 794 -7.06 16.07 -23.99
N PHE A 795 -6.68 16.10 -25.26
CA PHE A 795 -6.75 14.92 -26.11
C PHE A 795 -5.52 14.04 -25.90
N VAL A 796 -5.68 12.73 -25.94
CA VAL A 796 -4.60 11.76 -25.74
C VAL A 796 -4.47 10.89 -26.98
N ARG A 797 -3.23 10.71 -27.43
CA ARG A 797 -2.88 9.76 -28.50
C ARG A 797 -2.07 8.61 -27.94
N MET A 798 -2.36 7.41 -28.44
CA MET A 798 -1.68 6.18 -28.06
C MET A 798 -0.81 5.67 -29.20
N LYS A 799 0.38 5.17 -28.84
CA LYS A 799 1.24 4.45 -29.77
C LYS A 799 0.90 2.97 -29.74
N ASP A 800 0.56 2.43 -30.91
CA ASP A 800 0.22 1.02 -31.13
C ASP A 800 -0.87 0.47 -30.19
N GLY A 801 -1.70 1.32 -29.58
CA GLY A 801 -2.66 0.92 -28.55
C GLY A 801 -2.03 0.29 -27.30
N ILE A 802 -0.77 0.59 -26.98
CA ILE A 802 -0.08 0.01 -25.81
C ILE A 802 0.20 1.07 -24.75
N SER A 803 0.67 2.24 -25.20
CA SER A 803 1.15 3.29 -24.32
C SER A 803 0.74 4.66 -24.84
N VAL A 804 0.53 5.61 -23.93
CA VAL A 804 0.29 7.00 -24.28
C VAL A 804 1.54 7.61 -24.90
N GLU A 805 1.40 8.22 -26.07
CA GLU A 805 2.49 8.89 -26.78
C GLU A 805 2.49 10.39 -26.54
N THR A 806 1.33 11.03 -26.69
CA THR A 806 1.18 12.48 -26.59
C THR A 806 -0.11 12.89 -25.88
N MET A 807 -0.05 14.09 -25.30
CA MET A 807 -1.17 14.84 -24.74
C MET A 807 -1.28 16.17 -25.49
N GLU A 808 -2.49 16.51 -25.92
CA GLU A 808 -2.75 17.58 -26.89
C GLU A 808 -3.79 18.57 -26.36
N ILE A 809 -3.47 19.86 -26.39
CA ILE A 809 -4.40 20.92 -26.01
C ILE A 809 -4.57 21.89 -27.17
N GLN A 810 -5.82 22.03 -27.62
CA GLN A 810 -6.18 22.95 -28.70
C GLN A 810 -6.32 24.38 -28.16
N LYS A 811 -5.53 25.32 -28.70
CA LYS A 811 -5.62 26.74 -28.34
C LYS A 811 -5.18 27.64 -29.48
N ASN A 812 -5.95 28.71 -29.72
CA ASN A 812 -5.48 29.83 -30.53
C ASN A 812 -4.35 30.52 -29.74
N PHE A 813 -3.12 30.20 -30.10
CA PHE A 813 -1.92 30.82 -29.56
C PHE A 813 -1.66 32.14 -30.29
N GLU A 814 -1.82 33.25 -29.58
CA GLU A 814 -1.60 34.61 -30.09
C GLU A 814 -0.10 34.95 -30.14
N TYR A 815 0.72 34.39 -29.24
CA TYR A 815 2.12 34.78 -29.06
C TYR A 815 3.13 33.62 -29.11
N LEU A 816 2.64 32.38 -29.15
CA LEU A 816 3.43 31.16 -29.33
C LEU A 816 3.51 30.84 -30.85
N GLU A 817 4.57 31.32 -31.50
CA GLU A 817 4.93 30.99 -32.91
C GLU A 817 5.84 29.74 -32.97
N THR A 818 5.92 29.13 -34.15
CA THR A 818 6.49 27.81 -34.45
C THR A 818 7.96 27.62 -33.99
N GLU A 819 8.72 28.70 -33.82
CA GLU A 819 10.12 28.67 -33.32
C GLU A 819 10.24 28.91 -31.79
N SER A 820 9.12 29.08 -31.07
CA SER A 820 9.10 29.70 -29.73
C SER A 820 8.44 28.90 -28.61
N ALA A 821 8.25 27.57 -28.74
CA ALA A 821 7.99 26.71 -27.58
C ALA A 821 9.07 26.90 -26.47
N ILE A 822 10.28 27.31 -26.87
CA ILE A 822 11.42 27.69 -26.02
C ILE A 822 11.14 28.96 -25.16
N ARG A 823 10.20 29.83 -25.55
CA ARG A 823 9.80 31.03 -24.76
C ARG A 823 8.76 30.72 -23.67
N ALA A 824 8.11 29.57 -23.74
CA ALA A 824 7.17 29.14 -22.71
C ALA A 824 7.95 28.67 -21.47
N ARG A 825 7.49 29.07 -20.28
CA ARG A 825 8.09 28.62 -19.01
C ARG A 825 7.19 27.56 -18.39
N GLN A 826 7.72 26.38 -18.14
CA GLN A 826 7.06 25.43 -17.25
C GLN A 826 7.09 25.99 -15.83
N ILE A 827 5.93 26.29 -15.28
CA ILE A 827 5.78 26.88 -13.94
C ILE A 827 5.43 25.82 -12.88
N SER A 828 4.94 24.67 -13.32
CA SER A 828 4.77 23.46 -12.51
C SER A 828 4.94 22.20 -13.37
N PRO A 829 5.01 21.00 -12.77
CA PRO A 829 5.09 19.73 -13.49
C PRO A 829 4.00 19.54 -14.57
N CYS A 830 2.81 20.10 -14.35
CA CYS A 830 1.65 19.97 -15.23
C CYS A 830 1.28 21.28 -15.97
N THR A 831 1.93 22.41 -15.70
CA THR A 831 1.48 23.72 -16.20
C THR A 831 2.57 24.50 -16.93
N ILE A 832 2.19 25.00 -18.11
CA ILE A 832 3.00 25.89 -18.94
C ILE A 832 2.41 27.30 -18.91
N SER A 833 3.27 28.29 -18.69
CA SER A 833 2.96 29.72 -18.81
C SER A 833 3.37 30.26 -20.19
N GLU A 834 2.41 30.89 -20.88
CA GLU A 834 2.60 31.64 -22.12
C GLU A 834 3.02 33.07 -21.78
N ARG A 835 4.16 33.52 -22.32
CA ARG A 835 4.75 34.83 -22.01
C ARG A 835 4.94 35.70 -23.25
N PHE A 836 4.65 36.99 -23.12
CA PHE A 836 4.91 38.03 -24.13
C PHE A 836 5.69 39.18 -23.48
N ASN A 837 6.84 39.57 -24.06
CA ASN A 837 7.74 40.60 -23.51
C ASN A 837 8.09 40.40 -22.01
N GLY A 838 8.19 39.14 -21.55
CA GLY A 838 8.50 38.80 -20.15
C GLY A 838 7.29 38.74 -19.20
N PHE A 839 6.11 39.20 -19.62
CA PHE A 839 4.87 39.13 -18.86
C PHE A 839 4.07 37.89 -19.20
N GLU A 840 3.40 37.30 -18.20
CA GLU A 840 2.50 36.17 -18.38
C GLU A 840 1.17 36.61 -19.02
N VAL A 841 0.76 35.94 -20.10
CA VAL A 841 -0.44 36.25 -20.88
C VAL A 841 -1.48 35.13 -20.81
N GLY A 842 -1.07 33.92 -20.42
CA GLY A 842 -2.01 32.82 -20.15
C GLY A 842 -1.33 31.54 -19.70
N GLN A 843 -2.13 30.58 -19.22
CA GLN A 843 -1.64 29.29 -18.73
C GLN A 843 -2.28 28.12 -19.46
N VAL A 844 -1.52 27.03 -19.60
CA VAL A 844 -1.96 25.77 -20.17
C VAL A 844 -1.63 24.65 -19.20
N GLN A 845 -2.67 24.05 -18.62
CA GLN A 845 -2.57 22.95 -17.65
C GLN A 845 -2.79 21.60 -18.33
N PHE A 846 -2.03 20.58 -17.95
CA PHE A 846 -2.16 19.19 -18.38
C PHE A 846 -2.66 18.33 -17.21
N PRO A 847 -3.34 17.20 -17.50
CA PRO A 847 -3.82 16.29 -16.46
C PRO A 847 -2.71 15.44 -15.84
N TYR A 848 -1.53 15.40 -16.44
CA TYR A 848 -0.38 14.61 -16.02
C TYR A 848 0.92 15.37 -16.30
N PRO A 849 2.02 15.15 -15.54
CA PRO A 849 3.29 15.82 -15.78
C PRO A 849 3.81 15.70 -17.20
N ILE A 850 4.45 16.76 -17.70
CA ILE A 850 4.90 16.84 -19.10
C ILE A 850 6.40 17.05 -19.25
N THR A 851 6.89 16.67 -20.44
CA THR A 851 8.22 16.98 -20.92
C THR A 851 8.21 18.21 -21.84
N LEU A 852 8.49 19.40 -21.29
CA LEU A 852 8.42 20.67 -22.04
C LEU A 852 9.37 20.71 -23.25
N HIS A 853 10.62 20.22 -23.12
CA HIS A 853 11.60 20.32 -24.20
C HIS A 853 11.28 19.46 -25.45
N LYS A 854 10.33 18.53 -25.34
CA LYS A 854 9.80 17.74 -26.46
C LYS A 854 8.45 18.28 -26.95
N ALA A 855 7.94 19.37 -26.37
CA ALA A 855 6.64 19.93 -26.74
C ALA A 855 6.74 20.71 -28.05
N ILE A 856 5.74 20.55 -28.91
CA ILE A 856 5.66 21.21 -30.22
C ILE A 856 4.29 21.86 -30.41
N ILE A 857 4.24 22.88 -31.27
CA ILE A 857 2.98 23.47 -31.74
C ILE A 857 2.71 22.93 -33.13
N ASP A 858 1.67 22.12 -33.25
CA ASP A 858 1.16 21.67 -34.54
C ASP A 858 0.22 22.71 -35.14
N THR A 859 0.59 23.20 -36.34
CA THR A 859 -0.17 24.17 -37.14
C THR A 859 -0.85 23.54 -38.35
N SER A 860 -0.83 22.21 -38.48
CA SER A 860 -1.47 21.49 -39.59
C SER A 860 -3.00 21.68 -39.61
N ASN A 861 -3.60 21.87 -38.43
CA ASN A 861 -5.03 22.09 -38.24
C ASN A 861 -5.41 23.58 -38.24
N LYS A 862 -6.67 23.91 -38.57
CA LYS A 862 -7.21 25.29 -38.49
C LYS A 862 -7.08 25.91 -37.08
N VAL A 863 -7.03 25.08 -36.05
CA VAL A 863 -6.75 25.45 -34.66
C VAL A 863 -5.37 24.93 -34.30
N LYS A 864 -4.48 25.83 -33.84
CA LYS A 864 -3.14 25.44 -33.37
C LYS A 864 -3.27 24.48 -32.18
N THR A 865 -2.46 23.43 -32.16
CA THR A 865 -2.49 22.40 -31.12
C THR A 865 -1.14 22.31 -30.43
N LEU A 866 -1.12 22.41 -29.11
CA LEU A 866 0.09 22.16 -28.32
C LEU A 866 0.15 20.67 -28.00
N VAL A 867 1.22 20.01 -28.47
CA VAL A 867 1.48 18.59 -28.29
C VAL A 867 2.62 18.44 -27.29
N ALA A 868 2.40 17.72 -26.20
CA ALA A 868 3.41 17.41 -25.19
C ALA A 868 3.46 15.91 -24.91
N LYS A 869 4.62 15.39 -24.49
CA LYS A 869 4.74 14.00 -24.03
C LYS A 869 4.55 13.92 -22.51
N PRO A 870 3.89 12.87 -21.98
CA PRO A 870 3.90 12.63 -20.54
C PRO A 870 5.35 12.42 -20.06
N SER A 871 5.64 12.91 -18.86
CA SER A 871 6.93 12.73 -18.19
C SER A 871 7.02 11.33 -17.57
N LEU A 872 8.13 10.65 -17.78
CA LEU A 872 8.43 9.37 -17.13
C LEU A 872 9.23 9.59 -15.84
N ALA A 873 9.18 8.64 -14.92
CA ALA A 873 9.87 8.72 -13.62
C ALA A 873 11.38 9.02 -13.71
N LEU A 874 12.03 8.51 -14.77
CA LEU A 874 13.46 8.68 -15.02
C LEU A 874 13.78 9.83 -15.98
N ASP A 875 12.78 10.52 -16.52
CA ASP A 875 13.01 11.72 -17.32
C ASP A 875 13.43 12.88 -16.39
N ASN A 876 14.42 13.67 -16.79
CA ASN A 876 14.78 14.93 -16.12
C ASN A 876 13.74 16.05 -16.38
N THR A 877 12.45 15.72 -16.30
CA THR A 877 11.28 16.58 -16.58
C THR A 877 10.15 16.37 -15.53
N GLY A 878 9.05 17.12 -15.65
CA GLY A 878 7.93 16.96 -14.71
C GLY A 878 8.34 17.29 -13.27
N TYR A 879 8.06 16.38 -12.33
CA TYR A 879 8.42 16.56 -10.91
C TYR A 879 9.92 16.39 -10.64
N THR A 880 10.73 15.82 -11.54
CA THR A 880 12.19 15.77 -11.31
C THR A 880 12.85 17.15 -11.43
N LEU A 881 12.16 18.14 -12.01
CA LEU A 881 12.56 19.56 -11.95
C LEU A 881 12.45 20.13 -10.53
N ASN A 882 11.45 19.71 -9.75
CA ASN A 882 11.28 20.10 -8.35
C ASN A 882 10.80 18.89 -7.53
N PRO A 883 11.71 17.97 -7.14
CA PRO A 883 11.35 16.71 -6.50
C PRO A 883 10.89 16.87 -5.04
N PHE A 884 10.97 18.09 -4.50
CA PHE A 884 10.57 18.44 -3.14
C PHE A 884 9.51 19.56 -3.13
N PRO A 885 8.35 19.37 -3.79
CA PRO A 885 7.31 20.38 -3.79
C PRO A 885 6.74 20.56 -2.38
N VAL A 886 6.61 21.84 -1.99
CA VAL A 886 6.00 22.27 -0.74
C VAL A 886 4.76 23.09 -1.08
N VAL A 887 3.60 22.56 -0.72
CA VAL A 887 2.30 23.18 -1.01
C VAL A 887 1.92 24.11 0.13
N LEU A 888 1.42 25.30 -0.23
CA LEU A 888 0.87 26.26 0.71
C LEU A 888 -0.65 26.11 0.78
N ASN A 889 -1.20 25.98 1.98
CA ASN A 889 -2.65 25.98 2.19
C ASN A 889 -2.99 26.86 3.40
N GLY A 890 -3.53 28.05 3.13
CA GLY A 890 -3.85 29.02 4.17
C GLY A 890 -2.59 29.43 4.95
N SER A 891 -2.56 29.07 6.24
CA SER A 891 -1.41 29.35 7.09
C SER A 891 -0.26 28.36 6.94
N ASP A 892 -0.50 27.20 6.32
CA ASP A 892 0.39 26.06 6.47
C ASP A 892 1.20 25.83 5.21
N ALA A 893 2.39 25.28 5.39
CA ALA A 893 3.22 24.75 4.32
C ALA A 893 3.50 23.28 4.63
N TYR A 894 3.37 22.41 3.64
CA TYR A 894 3.64 20.98 3.85
C TYR A 894 4.33 20.35 2.64
N PRO A 895 5.30 19.46 2.88
CA PRO A 895 5.97 18.72 1.81
C PRO A 895 5.05 17.63 1.26
N LEU A 896 5.08 17.42 -0.05
CA LEU A 896 4.36 16.29 -0.66
C LEU A 896 5.19 15.00 -0.64
N THR A 897 6.52 15.09 -0.74
CA THR A 897 7.39 13.91 -0.89
C THR A 897 8.04 13.43 0.40
N LEU A 898 8.21 14.31 1.39
CA LEU A 898 8.77 13.93 2.69
C LEU A 898 7.63 13.73 3.69
N PRO A 899 7.55 12.57 4.36
CA PRO A 899 6.54 12.34 5.37
C PRO A 899 6.81 13.22 6.59
N LYS A 900 5.75 13.60 7.30
CA LYS A 900 5.90 14.26 8.59
C LYS A 900 6.56 13.33 9.60
N VAL A 901 7.47 13.87 10.40
CA VAL A 901 8.16 13.13 11.47
C VAL A 901 8.14 13.94 12.76
N ASN A 902 7.54 13.38 13.81
CA ASN A 902 7.70 13.92 15.15
C ASN A 902 9.04 13.47 15.74
N MET A 903 10.06 14.29 15.56
CA MET A 903 11.43 13.99 16.02
C MET A 903 11.53 13.66 17.51
N ASN A 904 10.67 14.24 18.34
CA ASN A 904 10.72 14.01 19.79
C ASN A 904 10.13 12.65 20.19
N GLN A 905 9.32 12.03 19.33
CA GLN A 905 8.82 10.65 19.52
C GLN A 905 9.75 9.58 18.92
N GLN A 906 10.73 9.99 18.10
CA GLN A 906 11.65 9.08 17.45
C GLN A 906 12.79 8.65 18.40
N PRO A 907 13.02 7.34 18.64
CA PRO A 907 14.09 6.85 19.50
C PRO A 907 15.49 7.27 19.01
N ILE A 908 16.36 7.68 19.93
CA ILE A 908 17.74 8.09 19.61
C ILE A 908 18.63 6.86 19.48
N ILE A 909 19.37 6.78 18.38
CA ILE A 909 20.42 5.78 18.17
C ILE A 909 21.67 6.30 18.87
N SER A 910 22.05 5.65 19.97
CA SER A 910 23.16 6.08 20.82
C SER A 910 24.52 5.47 20.42
N GLY A 911 24.50 4.39 19.64
CA GLY A 911 25.69 3.67 19.17
C GLY A 911 26.71 4.58 18.50
N THR A 912 27.99 4.33 18.77
CA THR A 912 29.11 5.04 18.12
C THR A 912 30.28 4.11 17.96
N GLY A 913 31.19 4.46 17.04
CA GLY A 913 32.40 3.70 16.79
C GLY A 913 32.36 3.03 15.42
N ARG A 914 33.28 2.10 15.20
CA ARG A 914 33.49 1.48 13.90
C ARG A 914 32.31 0.61 13.48
N GLU A 915 31.83 -0.26 14.36
CA GLU A 915 30.73 -1.19 14.07
C GLU A 915 29.43 -0.44 13.75
N THR A 916 29.08 0.58 14.54
CA THR A 916 27.91 1.42 14.25
C THR A 916 28.07 2.19 12.93
N ALA A 917 29.27 2.69 12.63
CA ALA A 917 29.54 3.36 11.36
C ALA A 917 29.41 2.41 10.16
N GLU A 918 29.87 1.17 10.29
CA GLU A 918 29.71 0.13 9.27
C GLU A 918 28.23 -0.24 9.07
N TRP A 919 27.46 -0.41 10.16
CA TRP A 919 26.02 -0.66 10.09
C TRP A 919 25.24 0.51 9.44
N ILE A 920 25.46 1.75 9.89
CA ILE A 920 24.82 2.94 9.28
C ILE A 920 25.23 3.11 7.82
N SER A 921 26.50 2.85 7.49
CA SER A 921 26.96 2.85 6.11
C SER A 921 26.16 1.83 5.29
N ASN A 922 26.05 0.57 5.73
CA ASN A 922 25.30 -0.47 5.02
C ASN A 922 23.82 -0.12 4.82
N LEU A 923 23.18 0.43 5.86
CA LEU A 923 21.81 0.92 5.80
C LEU A 923 21.67 2.05 4.76
N MET A 924 22.54 3.06 4.80
CA MET A 924 22.48 4.19 3.88
C MET A 924 22.83 3.76 2.43
N HIS A 925 23.67 2.74 2.25
CA HIS A 925 23.96 2.16 0.95
C HIS A 925 22.74 1.49 0.30
N SER A 926 21.78 1.00 1.10
CA SER A 926 20.55 0.40 0.58
C SER A 926 19.62 1.44 -0.08
N MET A 927 19.85 2.73 0.11
CA MET A 927 19.06 3.80 -0.51
C MET A 927 19.36 4.02 -2.00
N PHE A 928 20.52 3.53 -2.47
CA PHE A 928 20.98 3.74 -3.83
C PHE A 928 20.51 2.61 -4.75
N CYS A 929 20.14 2.90 -5.99
CA CYS A 929 19.90 1.86 -6.99
C CYS A 929 21.20 1.29 -7.57
N ALA A 930 21.07 0.25 -8.40
CA ALA A 930 22.20 -0.36 -9.10
C ALA A 930 23.00 0.65 -9.94
N ARG A 931 22.32 1.57 -10.65
CA ARG A 931 22.95 2.65 -11.42
C ARG A 931 23.72 3.59 -10.50
N GLU A 932 23.10 4.06 -9.43
CA GLU A 932 23.74 4.99 -8.49
C GLU A 932 24.98 4.38 -7.82
N ARG A 933 24.96 3.08 -7.49
CA ARG A 933 26.14 2.38 -6.96
C ARG A 933 27.29 2.25 -7.96
N SER A 934 27.04 2.37 -9.26
CA SER A 934 28.14 2.40 -10.24
C SER A 934 29.01 3.66 -10.10
N TYR A 935 28.43 4.81 -9.71
CA TYR A 935 29.19 6.04 -9.45
C TYR A 935 30.15 5.90 -8.26
N TRP A 936 29.82 5.05 -7.29
CA TRP A 936 30.69 4.74 -6.15
C TRP A 936 31.87 3.82 -6.53
N ARG A 937 31.72 3.00 -7.59
CA ARG A 937 32.74 2.05 -8.07
C ARG A 937 33.74 2.67 -9.05
N GLY A 938 33.39 3.77 -9.71
CA GLY A 938 34.24 4.40 -10.71
C GLY A 938 35.40 5.18 -10.10
N SER A 939 36.64 4.77 -10.39
CA SER A 939 37.86 5.54 -10.10
C SER A 939 38.11 6.69 -11.10
N ASP A 940 37.28 6.80 -12.14
CA ASP A 940 37.41 7.79 -13.21
C ASP A 940 36.77 9.12 -12.81
N VAL A 941 37.61 10.15 -12.67
CA VAL A 941 37.25 11.54 -12.36
C VAL A 941 36.17 12.09 -13.32
N GLY A 942 36.10 11.59 -14.56
CA GLY A 942 35.10 12.00 -15.55
C GLY A 942 33.66 11.54 -15.27
N LEU A 943 33.44 10.45 -14.53
CA LEU A 943 32.09 9.96 -14.17
C LEU A 943 31.48 10.71 -12.98
N GLN A 944 32.31 11.40 -12.19
CA GLN A 944 31.84 12.22 -11.05
C GLN A 944 31.28 13.58 -11.49
N GLU A 945 31.75 14.15 -12.60
CA GLU A 945 31.20 15.42 -13.12
C GLU A 945 29.76 15.27 -13.64
N ASP A 946 29.41 14.11 -14.22
CA ASP A 946 28.10 13.79 -14.79
C ASP A 946 27.07 13.22 -13.78
N ALA A 947 27.43 13.08 -12.50
CA ALA A 947 26.54 12.48 -11.50
C ALA A 947 25.25 13.32 -11.27
N PRO A 948 24.04 12.72 -11.20
CA PRO A 948 22.80 13.46 -10.94
C PRO A 948 22.82 14.20 -9.59
N ALA A 949 22.23 15.38 -9.51
CA ALA A 949 22.21 16.16 -8.26
C ALA A 949 21.57 15.41 -7.09
N LEU A 950 20.52 14.61 -7.35
CA LEU A 950 19.88 13.79 -6.31
C LEU A 950 20.84 12.75 -5.70
N PHE A 951 21.71 12.16 -6.52
CA PHE A 951 22.75 11.23 -6.05
C PHE A 951 23.74 11.94 -5.12
N SER A 952 24.17 13.16 -5.46
CA SER A 952 25.05 13.97 -4.61
C SER A 952 24.40 14.29 -3.27
N ILE A 953 23.12 14.68 -3.26
CA ILE A 953 22.35 14.93 -2.03
C ILE A 953 22.28 13.66 -1.15
N LYS A 954 21.94 12.49 -1.74
CA LYS A 954 21.95 11.20 -1.01
C LYS A 954 23.32 10.92 -0.39
N SER A 955 24.39 11.17 -1.15
CA SER A 955 25.78 10.98 -0.72
C SER A 955 26.16 11.92 0.43
N TYR A 956 25.70 13.18 0.43
CA TYR A 956 25.90 14.10 1.55
C TYR A 956 25.21 13.59 2.81
N ILE A 957 23.94 13.16 2.72
CA ILE A 957 23.19 12.61 3.86
C ILE A 957 23.87 11.35 4.42
N HIS A 958 24.27 10.43 3.55
CA HIS A 958 25.06 9.24 3.89
C HIS A 958 26.32 9.64 4.68
N ASN A 959 27.14 10.53 4.12
CA ASN A 959 28.42 10.91 4.70
C ASN A 959 28.27 11.66 6.03
N MET A 960 27.24 12.48 6.17
CA MET A 960 26.90 13.15 7.43
C MET A 960 26.55 12.13 8.51
N ALA A 961 25.71 11.13 8.20
CA ALA A 961 25.31 10.10 9.15
C ALA A 961 26.49 9.24 9.61
N VAL A 962 27.29 8.73 8.67
CA VAL A 962 28.49 7.92 8.98
C VAL A 962 29.48 8.74 9.81
N SER A 963 29.74 9.99 9.42
CA SER A 963 30.67 10.87 10.14
C SER A 963 30.18 11.22 11.55
N PHE A 964 28.87 11.32 11.75
CA PHE A 964 28.28 11.65 13.06
C PHE A 964 28.46 10.50 14.06
N VAL A 965 28.28 9.25 13.64
CA VAL A 965 28.42 8.06 14.49
C VAL A 965 29.87 7.59 14.65
N GLN A 966 30.79 8.07 13.80
CA GLN A 966 32.22 7.77 13.89
C GLN A 966 32.95 8.86 14.71
N PRO A 967 33.22 8.63 16.01
CA PRO A 967 33.85 9.63 16.85
C PRO A 967 35.29 9.90 16.44
N SER A 968 35.69 11.16 16.53
CA SER A 968 37.09 11.56 16.45
C SER A 968 37.74 11.59 17.83
N PRO A 969 39.08 11.74 17.93
CA PRO A 969 39.76 11.96 19.22
C PRO A 969 39.28 13.21 19.99
N LEU A 970 38.52 14.11 19.36
CA LEU A 970 38.01 15.36 19.95
C LEU A 970 36.48 15.36 20.11
N GLY A 971 35.80 14.23 19.85
CA GLY A 971 34.34 14.10 19.96
C GLY A 971 33.64 13.75 18.65
N ARG A 972 32.30 13.76 18.67
CA ARG A 972 31.45 13.53 17.48
C ARG A 972 31.57 14.68 16.49
N ARG A 973 31.52 14.38 15.20
CA ARG A 973 31.47 15.41 14.14
C ARG A 973 30.04 15.87 13.96
N GLN A 974 29.74 17.10 14.38
CA GLN A 974 28.38 17.64 14.41
C GLN A 974 28.17 18.83 13.46
N THR A 975 29.24 19.35 12.85
CA THR A 975 29.20 20.56 12.01
C THR A 975 29.56 20.22 10.57
N PHE A 976 28.70 20.57 9.63
CA PHE A 976 28.89 20.32 8.21
C PHE A 976 28.70 21.62 7.43
N LEU A 977 29.71 22.01 6.65
CA LEU A 977 29.76 23.24 5.86
C LEU A 977 29.50 22.90 4.41
N PHE A 978 28.66 23.70 3.76
CA PHE A 978 28.38 23.56 2.34
C PHE A 978 28.87 24.81 1.61
N ASP A 979 29.96 24.66 0.88
CA ASP A 979 30.62 25.73 0.14
C ASP A 979 30.03 25.81 -1.27
N SER A 980 29.72 27.02 -1.72
CA SER A 980 29.30 27.28 -3.10
C SER A 980 30.52 27.38 -4.02
N GLY A 981 30.31 27.49 -5.35
CA GLY A 981 31.39 27.50 -6.35
C GLY A 981 32.48 28.58 -6.20
N ASP A 982 32.31 29.57 -5.31
CA ASP A 982 33.42 30.45 -4.89
C ASP A 982 34.14 29.84 -3.68
N PRO A 983 35.44 29.46 -3.79
CA PRO A 983 36.21 28.75 -2.76
C PRO A 983 36.41 29.51 -1.43
N ARG A 984 35.76 30.67 -1.24
CA ARG A 984 35.75 31.44 0.01
C ARG A 984 34.36 31.73 0.59
N SER A 985 33.26 31.22 0.01
CA SER A 985 31.90 31.46 0.51
C SER A 985 31.17 30.17 0.91
N THR A 986 31.13 29.90 2.22
CA THR A 986 30.20 28.93 2.79
C THR A 986 28.77 29.45 2.61
N SER A 987 27.93 28.67 1.95
CA SER A 987 26.52 29.02 1.66
C SER A 987 25.59 28.74 2.84
N MET A 988 25.85 27.66 3.59
CA MET A 988 25.07 27.24 4.74
C MET A 988 25.88 26.32 5.65
N ILE A 989 25.41 26.21 6.90
CA ILE A 989 25.94 25.27 7.89
C ILE A 989 24.80 24.36 8.35
N ILE A 990 25.05 23.05 8.38
CA ILE A 990 24.15 22.06 8.97
C ILE A 990 24.77 21.52 10.26
N PHE A 991 24.01 21.58 11.34
CA PHE A 991 24.37 21.05 12.65
C PHE A 991 23.55 19.79 12.94
N VAL A 992 24.22 18.65 13.09
CA VAL A 992 23.53 17.39 13.43
C VAL A 992 23.50 17.23 14.95
N SER A 993 22.30 17.13 15.51
CA SER A 993 22.08 16.97 16.95
C SER A 993 22.04 15.51 17.36
N ALA A 994 21.29 14.68 16.62
CA ALA A 994 21.10 13.27 16.91
C ALA A 994 20.86 12.47 15.62
N LEU A 995 21.18 11.18 15.69
CA LEU A 995 20.69 10.17 14.77
C LEU A 995 19.54 9.43 15.46
N ARG A 996 18.41 9.29 14.78
CA ARG A 996 17.21 8.67 15.34
C ARG A 996 16.71 7.56 14.44
N HIS A 997 16.04 6.58 15.02
CA HIS A 997 15.15 5.70 14.25
C HIS A 997 14.06 6.54 13.62
N ASN A 998 13.70 6.26 12.38
CA ASN A 998 12.49 6.78 11.75
C ASN A 998 11.48 5.63 11.71
N ILE A 999 10.77 5.48 12.82
CA ILE A 999 9.89 4.34 13.06
C ILE A 999 8.74 4.30 12.08
N ASP A 1000 8.33 5.42 11.46
CA ASP A 1000 7.22 5.43 10.50
C ASP A 1000 7.65 4.83 9.15
N GLN A 1001 8.93 4.95 8.77
CA GLN A 1001 9.46 4.56 7.46
C GLN A 1001 10.39 3.33 7.48
N SER A 1002 10.47 2.64 8.63
CA SER A 1002 11.42 1.54 8.86
C SER A 1002 12.88 1.93 8.53
N SER A 1003 13.25 3.18 8.76
CA SER A 1003 14.52 3.78 8.36
C SER A 1003 15.16 4.54 9.52
N VAL A 1004 16.12 5.42 9.24
CA VAL A 1004 16.70 6.37 10.20
C VAL A 1004 16.46 7.81 9.76
N VAL A 1005 16.71 8.78 10.62
CA VAL A 1005 16.67 10.21 10.28
C VAL A 1005 17.71 10.98 11.08
N LEU A 1006 18.36 11.96 10.44
CA LEU A 1006 19.21 12.92 11.14
C LEU A 1006 18.36 14.08 11.64
N ASP A 1007 18.36 14.28 12.96
CA ASP A 1007 17.78 15.43 13.64
C ASP A 1007 18.79 16.58 13.57
N ALA A 1008 18.56 17.52 12.65
CA ALA A 1008 19.54 18.54 12.28
C ALA A 1008 18.98 19.95 12.39
N TYR A 1009 19.87 20.94 12.34
CA TYR A 1009 19.55 22.36 12.30
C TYR A 1009 20.30 23.03 11.16
N VAL A 1010 19.60 23.83 10.37
CA VAL A 1010 20.14 24.51 9.20
C VAL A 1010 20.30 25.99 9.49
N LEU A 1011 21.47 26.53 9.15
CA LEU A 1011 21.80 27.95 9.23
C LEU A 1011 22.24 28.45 7.84
N PRO A 1012 21.34 29.09 7.07
CA PRO A 1012 21.70 29.72 5.79
C PRO A 1012 22.58 30.96 6.02
N LEU A 1013 23.66 31.10 5.25
CA LEU A 1013 24.56 32.25 5.31
C LEU A 1013 24.27 33.22 4.16
N THR A 1014 23.48 34.25 4.46
CA THR A 1014 23.15 35.38 3.55
C THR A 1014 23.98 36.62 3.87
N ALA A 1015 23.99 37.61 2.98
CA ALA A 1015 24.72 38.88 3.16
C ALA A 1015 24.23 39.68 4.39
N GLU A 1016 23.00 39.44 4.85
CA GLU A 1016 22.39 40.07 6.03
C GLU A 1016 22.99 39.57 7.36
N TYR A 1017 23.68 38.41 7.37
CA TYR A 1017 24.30 37.82 8.57
C TYR A 1017 25.75 38.25 8.83
N SER A 1018 26.18 39.38 8.25
CA SER A 1018 27.48 40.01 8.54
C SER A 1018 27.85 40.07 10.05
N PRO A 1019 26.91 40.34 11.00
CA PRO A 1019 27.19 40.35 12.44
C PRO A 1019 27.58 38.98 13.05
N LEU A 1020 27.18 37.86 12.43
CA LEU A 1020 27.49 36.50 12.90
C LEU A 1020 28.85 36.00 12.43
N THR A 1021 29.45 36.66 11.44
CA THR A 1021 30.75 36.29 10.85
C THR A 1021 31.87 36.08 11.90
N PRO A 1022 32.02 36.93 12.93
CA PRO A 1022 33.02 36.72 13.98
C PRO A 1022 32.74 35.48 14.84
N VAL A 1023 31.47 35.19 15.12
CA VAL A 1023 31.02 34.03 15.92
C VAL A 1023 31.26 32.74 15.14
N ILE A 1024 30.89 32.72 13.86
CA ILE A 1024 31.12 31.59 12.96
C ILE A 1024 32.63 31.34 12.79
N LYS A 1025 33.44 32.38 12.54
CA LYS A 1025 34.91 32.22 12.43
C LYS A 1025 35.54 31.68 13.72
N LYS A 1026 35.07 32.14 14.88
CA LYS A 1026 35.54 31.63 16.19
C LYS A 1026 35.15 30.17 16.40
N LEU A 1027 33.96 29.77 15.96
CA LEU A 1027 33.45 28.39 15.99
C LEU A 1027 34.26 27.47 15.07
N LEU A 1028 34.48 27.88 13.82
CA LEU A 1028 35.25 27.11 12.83
C LEU A 1028 36.73 26.97 13.22
N GLY A 1029 37.26 27.95 13.97
CA GLY A 1029 38.61 27.90 14.54
C GLY A 1029 38.71 27.10 15.84
N HIS A 1030 37.60 26.63 16.42
CA HIS A 1030 37.60 25.90 17.68
C HIS A 1030 37.99 24.43 17.47
N LYS A 1031 38.96 23.92 18.25
CA LYS A 1031 39.54 22.59 18.00
C LYS A 1031 38.56 21.42 18.16
N SER A 1032 37.49 21.59 18.93
CA SER A 1032 36.50 20.53 19.19
C SER A 1032 35.40 20.41 18.14
N THR A 1033 35.23 21.37 17.23
CA THR A 1033 34.07 21.41 16.33
C THR A 1033 34.23 20.54 15.09
N GLN A 1034 35.48 20.25 14.69
CA GLN A 1034 35.87 19.44 13.53
C GLN A 1034 34.89 19.54 12.35
N PRO A 1035 34.71 20.75 11.78
CA PRO A 1035 33.77 20.93 10.68
C PRO A 1035 34.23 20.13 9.46
N ILE A 1036 33.29 19.48 8.77
CA ILE A 1036 33.52 18.86 7.46
C ILE A 1036 32.96 19.79 6.40
N SER A 1037 33.78 20.17 5.41
CA SER A 1037 33.36 20.95 4.26
C SER A 1037 33.00 20.07 3.07
N TYR A 1038 31.87 20.37 2.43
CA TYR A 1038 31.44 19.82 1.15
C TYR A 1038 31.42 20.95 0.11
N GLY A 1039 32.14 20.76 -1.00
CA GLY A 1039 31.96 21.59 -2.19
C GLY A 1039 30.72 21.16 -2.96
N MET A 1040 29.83 22.10 -3.26
CA MET A 1040 28.64 21.84 -4.08
C MET A 1040 28.83 22.34 -5.51
N ARG A 1041 28.33 21.58 -6.48
CA ARG A 1041 28.13 22.09 -7.84
C ARG A 1041 26.89 22.99 -7.86
N ASP A 1042 26.79 23.88 -8.84
CA ASP A 1042 25.62 24.78 -9.00
C ASP A 1042 24.29 24.00 -9.06
N VAL A 1043 24.28 22.84 -9.70
CA VAL A 1043 23.10 21.96 -9.78
C VAL A 1043 22.75 21.30 -8.44
N ASP A 1044 23.75 20.98 -7.62
CA ASP A 1044 23.56 20.40 -6.29
C ASP A 1044 23.03 21.47 -5.33
N GLU A 1045 23.58 22.67 -5.40
CA GLU A 1045 23.13 23.82 -4.59
C GLU A 1045 21.66 24.15 -4.92
N GLN A 1046 21.28 24.20 -6.20
CA GLN A 1046 19.90 24.44 -6.61
C GLN A 1046 18.93 23.38 -6.06
N LEU A 1047 19.32 22.10 -6.12
CA LEU A 1047 18.49 21.02 -5.59
C LEU A 1047 18.41 21.05 -4.06
N MET A 1048 19.53 21.29 -3.37
CA MET A 1048 19.58 21.44 -1.91
C MET A 1048 18.65 22.58 -1.46
N ARG A 1049 18.68 23.73 -2.16
CA ARG A 1049 17.80 24.88 -1.87
C ARG A 1049 16.30 24.55 -2.03
N ARG A 1050 15.93 23.61 -2.90
CA ARG A 1050 14.55 23.11 -3.06
C ARG A 1050 14.19 22.06 -1.99
N MET A 1051 15.14 21.23 -1.58
CA MET A 1051 14.94 20.19 -0.56
C MET A 1051 14.76 20.77 0.85
N LEU A 1052 15.54 21.80 1.22
CA LEU A 1052 15.58 22.33 2.58
C LEU A 1052 14.20 22.76 3.12
N PRO A 1053 13.35 23.52 2.38
CA PRO A 1053 11.98 23.79 2.80
C PRO A 1053 11.22 22.52 3.17
N ALA A 1054 11.28 21.48 2.33
CA ALA A 1054 10.57 20.23 2.59
C ALA A 1054 11.06 19.55 3.87
N THR A 1055 12.37 19.53 4.13
CA THR A 1055 12.94 18.93 5.35
C THR A 1055 12.58 19.68 6.63
N VAL A 1056 12.43 21.01 6.55
CA VAL A 1056 11.99 21.85 7.68
C VAL A 1056 10.50 21.63 7.93
N GLU A 1057 9.67 21.71 6.89
CA GLU A 1057 8.22 21.51 7.04
C GLU A 1057 7.87 20.07 7.45
N ALA A 1058 8.71 19.07 7.13
CA ALA A 1058 8.52 17.67 7.55
C ALA A 1058 8.63 17.47 9.07
N CYS A 1059 9.44 18.26 9.78
CA CYS A 1059 9.59 18.14 11.25
C CYS A 1059 9.04 19.34 12.03
N ARG A 1060 8.44 20.32 11.35
CA ARG A 1060 7.81 21.47 12.00
C ARG A 1060 6.68 21.00 12.91
N LYS A 1061 6.76 21.37 14.19
CA LYS A 1061 5.73 21.05 15.18
C LYS A 1061 5.65 22.12 16.26
N GLY A 1062 4.42 22.49 16.65
CA GLY A 1062 4.17 23.42 17.76
C GLY A 1062 4.32 24.90 17.42
N TRP A 1063 4.48 25.26 16.14
CA TRP A 1063 4.55 26.65 15.69
C TRP A 1063 4.16 26.81 14.22
N ASP A 1064 3.41 27.87 13.92
CA ASP A 1064 2.85 28.13 12.59
C ASP A 1064 3.64 29.22 11.84
N HIS A 1065 3.43 29.30 10.53
CA HIS A 1065 3.93 30.44 9.77
C HIS A 1065 3.21 31.73 10.20
N GLY A 1066 3.97 32.83 10.35
CA GLY A 1066 3.39 34.14 10.69
C GLY A 1066 2.74 34.84 9.49
N GLN A 1067 1.99 35.92 9.74
CA GLN A 1067 1.42 36.76 8.66
C GLN A 1067 2.49 37.39 7.77
N GLY A 1068 3.69 37.65 8.30
CA GLY A 1068 4.86 38.15 7.56
C GLY A 1068 5.68 37.07 6.85
N CYS A 1069 5.21 35.81 6.79
CA CYS A 1069 5.97 34.73 6.17
C CYS A 1069 6.22 34.99 4.68
N LYS A 1070 7.50 34.98 4.27
CA LYS A 1070 7.87 35.21 2.87
C LYS A 1070 7.36 34.12 1.93
N TYR A 1071 7.20 32.86 2.36
CA TYR A 1071 6.55 31.84 1.51
C TYR A 1071 5.16 32.29 1.04
N ARG A 1072 4.37 32.88 1.95
CA ARG A 1072 3.03 33.37 1.65
C ARG A 1072 3.04 34.59 0.73
N GLN A 1073 4.00 35.49 0.90
CA GLN A 1073 4.13 36.68 0.06
C GLN A 1073 4.43 36.33 -1.41
N TYR A 1074 5.21 35.27 -1.64
CA TYR A 1074 5.53 34.80 -2.98
C TYR A 1074 4.44 33.89 -3.57
N GLY A 1075 3.53 33.35 -2.75
CA GLY A 1075 2.46 32.43 -3.16
C GLY A 1075 2.91 31.01 -3.51
N LEU A 1076 4.18 30.82 -3.87
CA LEU A 1076 4.81 29.54 -4.16
C LEU A 1076 6.20 29.45 -3.52
N VAL A 1077 6.48 28.33 -2.84
CA VAL A 1077 7.78 28.10 -2.18
C VAL A 1077 8.92 28.00 -3.22
N SER A 1078 8.66 27.40 -4.38
CA SER A 1078 9.64 27.32 -5.48
C SER A 1078 10.07 28.72 -5.95
N SER A 1079 9.11 29.62 -6.17
CA SER A 1079 9.41 31.01 -6.55
C SER A 1079 10.22 31.77 -5.50
N TYR A 1080 9.98 31.50 -4.21
CA TYR A 1080 10.79 32.03 -3.12
C TYR A 1080 12.23 31.51 -3.18
N THR A 1081 12.42 30.18 -3.31
CA THR A 1081 13.77 29.57 -3.32
C THR A 1081 14.65 30.03 -4.47
N GLU A 1082 14.04 30.36 -5.62
CA GLU A 1082 14.72 30.92 -6.80
C GLU A 1082 15.11 32.39 -6.63
N SER A 1083 14.26 33.19 -5.96
CA SER A 1083 14.40 34.65 -5.93
C SER A 1083 15.09 35.19 -4.68
N ASN A 1084 15.14 34.42 -3.59
CA ASN A 1084 15.65 34.86 -2.30
C ASN A 1084 17.05 34.31 -2.03
N GLN A 1085 17.88 35.00 -1.23
CA GLN A 1085 19.17 34.48 -0.81
C GLN A 1085 19.04 33.27 0.13
N SER A 1086 18.09 33.29 1.08
CA SER A 1086 17.82 32.16 1.97
C SER A 1086 16.84 31.16 1.33
N PRO A 1087 17.11 29.84 1.38
CA PRO A 1087 16.18 28.82 0.89
C PRO A 1087 15.00 28.57 1.84
N ILE A 1088 15.12 28.91 3.12
CA ILE A 1088 14.07 28.69 4.13
C ILE A 1088 13.49 30.00 4.65
N CYS A 1089 12.25 29.97 5.14
CA CYS A 1089 11.61 31.15 5.74
C CYS A 1089 12.11 31.39 7.17
N ALA A 1090 12.09 32.66 7.62
CA ALA A 1090 12.53 33.03 8.96
C ALA A 1090 11.57 32.61 10.10
N CYS A 1091 10.42 31.99 9.79
CA CYS A 1091 9.45 31.60 10.82
C CYS A 1091 10.00 30.54 11.79
N GLY A 1092 10.99 29.75 11.36
CA GLY A 1092 11.62 28.70 12.16
C GLY A 1092 12.86 29.12 12.94
N GLU A 1093 13.33 30.36 12.77
CA GLU A 1093 14.54 30.83 13.44
C GLU A 1093 14.33 30.84 14.96
N GLY A 1094 15.24 30.16 15.68
CA GLY A 1094 15.21 30.11 17.15
C GLY A 1094 14.09 29.25 17.74
N LYS A 1095 13.34 28.52 16.89
CA LYS A 1095 12.39 27.50 17.35
C LYS A 1095 13.14 26.21 17.70
N ASP A 1096 12.60 25.46 18.65
CA ASP A 1096 13.14 24.18 19.11
C ASP A 1096 14.62 24.27 19.58
N ALA A 1097 15.04 25.45 20.06
CA ALA A 1097 16.43 25.74 20.38
C ALA A 1097 17.01 24.87 21.51
N GLU A 1098 16.15 24.27 22.35
CA GLU A 1098 16.53 23.32 23.39
C GLU A 1098 17.18 22.04 22.84
N GLY A 1099 16.83 21.63 21.62
CA GLY A 1099 17.42 20.46 20.96
C GLY A 1099 18.69 20.78 20.15
N PHE A 1100 19.08 22.06 20.06
CA PHE A 1100 20.27 22.48 19.34
C PHE A 1100 21.55 21.97 20.04
N PRO A 1101 22.62 21.57 19.31
CA PRO A 1101 23.84 21.08 19.93
C PRO A 1101 24.41 22.04 21.00
N GLN A 1102 24.56 21.53 22.23
CA GLN A 1102 25.03 22.32 23.37
C GLN A 1102 26.56 22.42 23.41
N VAL A 1103 27.11 23.26 22.55
CA VAL A 1103 28.54 23.57 22.50
C VAL A 1103 28.76 25.01 22.97
N GLU A 1104 29.74 25.21 23.85
CA GLU A 1104 30.04 26.53 24.43
C GLU A 1104 30.25 27.59 23.34
N GLY A 1105 29.49 28.69 23.42
CA GLY A 1105 29.54 29.80 22.47
C GLY A 1105 28.61 29.65 21.26
N TRP A 1106 27.85 28.56 21.15
CA TRP A 1106 26.86 28.37 20.08
C TRP A 1106 25.46 28.87 20.44
N GLU A 1107 25.24 29.38 21.65
CA GLU A 1107 23.93 29.86 22.13
C GLU A 1107 23.40 31.04 21.31
N THR A 1108 24.29 31.77 20.64
CA THR A 1108 23.91 32.85 19.72
C THR A 1108 23.44 32.30 18.38
N LEU A 1109 23.97 31.16 17.94
CA LEU A 1109 23.65 30.55 16.64
C LEU A 1109 22.30 29.85 16.64
N SER A 1110 21.90 29.26 17.77
CA SER A 1110 20.60 28.60 17.91
C SER A 1110 19.43 29.53 17.60
N ARG A 1111 19.58 30.85 17.83
CA ARG A 1111 18.57 31.87 17.52
C ARG A 1111 18.30 32.09 16.03
N TYR A 1112 19.22 31.66 15.17
CA TYR A 1112 19.15 31.83 13.72
C TYR A 1112 19.06 30.50 12.98
N ALA A 1113 19.21 29.38 13.69
CA ALA A 1113 19.10 28.06 13.12
C ALA A 1113 17.64 27.61 13.11
N THR A 1114 17.28 26.77 12.14
CA THR A 1114 15.95 26.15 12.01
C THR A 1114 16.10 24.64 11.99
N ARG A 1115 15.30 23.91 12.79
CA ARG A 1115 15.31 22.44 12.83
C ARG A 1115 14.86 21.84 11.50
N SER A 1116 15.49 20.73 11.08
CA SER A 1116 15.31 20.06 9.79
C SER A 1116 15.47 18.54 9.94
N ALA A 1117 14.64 17.80 9.20
CA ALA A 1117 14.69 16.34 9.10
C ALA A 1117 15.41 15.89 7.84
N LEU A 1118 16.65 15.38 7.97
CA LEU A 1118 17.35 14.81 6.82
C LEU A 1118 17.07 13.30 6.76
N ILE A 1119 16.11 12.94 5.91
CA ILE A 1119 15.61 11.59 5.74
C ILE A 1119 16.33 10.90 4.56
N PRO A 1120 16.79 9.66 4.71
CA PRO A 1120 17.14 8.75 3.63
C PRO A 1120 16.16 8.77 2.45
N LEU A 1121 16.63 9.11 1.26
CA LEU A 1121 15.88 9.04 0.00
C LEU A 1121 16.22 7.74 -0.76
N SER A 1122 15.40 6.71 -0.58
CA SER A 1122 15.56 5.41 -1.25
C SER A 1122 15.03 5.44 -2.69
N THR A 1123 15.54 4.56 -3.54
CA THR A 1123 14.97 4.31 -4.86
C THR A 1123 13.65 3.55 -4.78
N VAL A 1124 12.91 3.47 -5.89
CA VAL A 1124 11.57 2.87 -5.95
C VAL A 1124 11.64 1.58 -6.76
N ASP A 1125 11.20 0.46 -6.19
CA ASP A 1125 11.37 -0.88 -6.75
C ASP A 1125 10.82 -1.03 -8.18
N TYR A 1126 9.64 -0.49 -8.43
CA TYR A 1126 8.94 -0.56 -9.72
C TYR A 1126 9.36 0.54 -10.73
N VAL A 1127 10.41 1.31 -10.41
CA VAL A 1127 10.96 2.35 -11.30
C VAL A 1127 12.37 1.97 -11.76
N GLU A 1128 13.21 1.48 -10.85
CA GLU A 1128 14.58 1.11 -11.16
C GLU A 1128 15.08 -0.01 -10.24
N ALA A 1129 15.90 -0.90 -10.79
CA ALA A 1129 16.41 -2.05 -10.05
C ALA A 1129 17.29 -1.63 -8.87
N HIS A 1130 16.92 -2.08 -7.68
CA HIS A 1130 17.72 -1.86 -6.48
C HIS A 1130 19.08 -2.50 -6.57
N TYR A 1131 19.23 -3.68 -7.20
CA TYR A 1131 20.47 -4.46 -7.35
C TYR A 1131 20.67 -4.92 -8.80
N SER A 1132 21.92 -4.99 -9.25
CA SER A 1132 22.25 -5.52 -10.58
C SER A 1132 22.22 -7.04 -10.60
N GLN A 1133 21.99 -7.64 -11.78
CA GLN A 1133 22.06 -9.10 -11.93
C GLN A 1133 23.42 -9.68 -11.50
N GLU A 1134 24.50 -8.94 -11.71
CA GLU A 1134 25.84 -9.35 -11.25
C GLU A 1134 25.94 -9.33 -9.72
N GLU A 1135 25.39 -8.31 -9.06
CA GLU A 1135 25.31 -8.25 -7.59
C GLU A 1135 24.46 -9.41 -7.05
N HIS A 1136 23.35 -9.73 -7.72
CA HIS A 1136 22.53 -10.91 -7.40
C HIS A 1136 23.31 -12.22 -7.54
N ASP A 1137 23.98 -12.44 -8.67
CA ASP A 1137 24.70 -13.67 -8.97
C ASP A 1137 25.90 -13.89 -8.04
N ASN A 1138 26.60 -12.81 -7.71
CA ASN A 1138 27.75 -12.85 -6.80
C ASN A 1138 27.31 -13.13 -5.36
N TYR A 1139 26.18 -12.58 -4.92
CA TYR A 1139 25.58 -12.91 -3.63
C TYR A 1139 25.10 -14.37 -3.60
N GLY A 1140 24.40 -14.83 -4.65
CA GLY A 1140 23.95 -16.21 -4.79
C GLY A 1140 25.10 -17.23 -4.72
N LYS A 1141 26.31 -16.88 -5.17
CA LYS A 1141 27.48 -17.76 -5.10
C LYS A 1141 28.20 -17.75 -3.74
N GLY A 1142 27.68 -17.04 -2.73
CA GLY A 1142 28.31 -16.91 -1.41
C GLY A 1142 29.68 -16.21 -1.46
N LYS A 1143 29.98 -15.51 -2.56
CA LYS A 1143 31.26 -14.79 -2.74
C LYS A 1143 31.31 -13.47 -1.96
N PHE A 1144 30.16 -13.01 -1.45
CA PHE A 1144 30.02 -11.84 -0.58
C PHE A 1144 29.23 -12.21 0.69
N SER A 1145 29.79 -11.90 1.86
CA SER A 1145 29.06 -11.74 3.12
C SER A 1145 28.62 -10.27 3.20
N MET A 1146 27.41 -9.94 3.65
CA MET A 1146 26.99 -8.53 3.81
C MET A 1146 27.79 -7.78 4.90
N SER A 1147 28.54 -8.47 5.77
CA SER A 1147 29.56 -7.84 6.64
C SER A 1147 30.81 -7.39 5.88
N THR A 1148 30.97 -7.87 4.63
CA THR A 1148 32.09 -7.56 3.75
C THR A 1148 31.57 -7.45 2.31
N SER A 1149 30.87 -6.35 2.01
CA SER A 1149 30.96 -5.78 0.66
C SER A 1149 32.46 -5.71 0.28
N PRO A 1150 32.89 -5.76 -1.00
CA PRO A 1150 34.27 -5.48 -1.40
C PRO A 1150 34.67 -4.01 -1.17
N ASN A 1151 34.03 -3.34 -0.21
CA ASN A 1151 34.27 -1.99 0.25
C ASN A 1151 35.59 -1.81 0.98
N SER A 1152 36.50 -2.79 1.00
CA SER A 1152 37.90 -2.48 1.33
C SER A 1152 38.40 -1.28 0.51
N HIS A 1153 37.94 -1.15 -0.75
CA HIS A 1153 38.27 -0.04 -1.65
C HIS A 1153 37.41 1.23 -1.44
N ILE A 1154 36.17 1.13 -0.95
CA ILE A 1154 35.28 2.30 -0.65
C ILE A 1154 35.53 2.85 0.75
N ASP A 1155 35.83 2.01 1.74
CA ASP A 1155 36.40 2.43 3.01
C ASP A 1155 37.80 2.99 2.82
N GLU A 1156 38.53 2.55 1.79
CA GLU A 1156 39.81 3.13 1.37
C GLU A 1156 39.61 4.42 0.58
N ILE A 1157 38.56 4.59 -0.26
CA ILE A 1157 38.21 5.87 -0.88
C ILE A 1157 37.67 6.86 0.16
N THR A 1158 36.83 6.42 1.10
CA THR A 1158 36.31 7.22 2.22
C THR A 1158 37.45 7.53 3.20
N ARG A 1159 38.33 6.58 3.51
CA ARG A 1159 39.59 6.86 4.22
C ARG A 1159 40.49 7.77 3.41
N ASN A 1160 40.58 7.65 2.09
CA ASN A 1160 41.44 8.49 1.25
C ASN A 1160 40.87 9.90 1.10
N LEU A 1161 39.54 10.09 1.09
CA LEU A 1161 38.87 11.38 1.17
C LEU A 1161 39.08 12.01 2.56
N VAL A 1162 38.95 11.21 3.63
CA VAL A 1162 39.26 11.62 5.01
C VAL A 1162 40.75 11.87 5.24
N ASN A 1163 41.64 11.18 4.53
CA ASN A 1163 43.09 11.36 4.57
C ASN A 1163 43.55 12.54 3.70
N GLN A 1164 42.87 12.81 2.57
CA GLN A 1164 43.05 14.05 1.78
C GLN A 1164 42.60 15.30 2.56
N LEU A 1165 41.79 15.13 3.61
CA LEU A 1165 41.40 16.16 4.58
C LEU A 1165 42.41 16.38 5.73
N GLY A 1166 43.62 15.83 5.64
CA GLY A 1166 44.77 16.28 6.44
C GLY A 1166 44.75 15.91 7.93
N VAL A 1167 44.24 14.74 8.31
CA VAL A 1167 44.37 14.22 9.68
C VAL A 1167 45.66 13.40 9.79
N VAL A 1168 46.63 13.89 10.56
CA VAL A 1168 47.93 13.22 10.78
C VAL A 1168 47.73 11.99 11.67
N ASP A 1169 48.07 10.78 11.18
CA ASP A 1169 48.09 9.54 11.97
C ASP A 1169 48.99 9.74 13.23
N PRO A 1170 48.48 9.52 14.46
CA PRO A 1170 49.26 9.70 15.70
C PRO A 1170 50.44 8.72 15.87
N ARG A 1171 50.58 7.71 14.98
CA ARG A 1171 51.75 6.83 14.89
C ARG A 1171 52.84 7.38 13.95
N GLY A 1172 52.47 8.29 13.06
CA GLY A 1172 53.38 8.91 12.09
C GLY A 1172 54.43 9.81 12.73
N CYS A 1173 55.54 9.99 12.02
CA CYS A 1173 56.56 10.96 12.36
C CYS A 1173 55.95 12.37 12.33
N LYS A 1174 56.00 13.10 13.44
CA LYS A 1174 55.40 14.43 13.56
C LYS A 1174 55.92 15.43 12.51
N LYS A 1175 57.14 15.22 12.00
CA LYS A 1175 57.79 16.14 11.04
C LYS A 1175 57.58 15.76 9.58
N CYS A 1176 57.77 14.50 9.21
CA CYS A 1176 57.74 14.06 7.82
C CYS A 1176 56.52 13.19 7.48
N GLY A 1177 55.64 12.90 8.45
CA GLY A 1177 54.43 12.11 8.25
C GLY A 1177 54.66 10.60 8.12
N ASP A 1178 55.91 10.16 7.96
CA ASP A 1178 56.28 8.77 7.73
C ASP A 1178 55.74 7.83 8.82
N ILE A 1179 55.17 6.69 8.44
CA ILE A 1179 54.50 5.74 9.34
C ILE A 1179 55.37 4.47 9.41
N PRO A 1180 55.68 3.95 10.60
CA PRO A 1180 56.51 2.75 10.70
C PRO A 1180 55.86 1.53 10.04
N GLN A 1181 56.64 0.76 9.29
CA GLN A 1181 56.22 -0.53 8.71
C GLN A 1181 56.60 -1.69 9.65
N GLY A 1182 55.63 -2.54 10.00
CA GLY A 1182 55.82 -3.69 10.91
C GLY A 1182 55.98 -3.31 12.39
N ASP A 1183 56.65 -4.17 13.18
CA ASP A 1183 56.83 -4.02 14.64
C ASP A 1183 57.83 -2.92 15.08
N THR A 1184 58.33 -2.10 14.16
CA THR A 1184 59.31 -1.05 14.50
C THR A 1184 58.62 0.23 14.95
N ALA A 1185 58.84 0.70 16.18
CA ALA A 1185 58.19 1.93 16.67
C ALA A 1185 59.05 3.19 16.45
N HIS A 1186 58.43 4.28 15.97
CA HIS A 1186 59.08 5.60 15.92
C HIS A 1186 59.42 6.11 17.32
N LYS A 1187 60.56 6.79 17.46
CA LYS A 1187 61.07 7.25 18.76
C LYS A 1187 60.19 8.37 19.31
N GLN A 1188 59.65 8.18 20.51
CA GLN A 1188 58.86 9.20 21.20
C GLN A 1188 59.76 10.32 21.75
N CYS A 1189 59.21 11.53 21.82
CA CYS A 1189 59.85 12.62 22.54
C CYS A 1189 60.01 12.24 24.03
N ALA A 1190 61.26 12.19 24.51
CA ALA A 1190 61.58 11.74 25.85
C ALA A 1190 60.91 12.56 26.98
N ARG A 1191 60.49 13.81 26.69
CA ARG A 1191 59.92 14.72 27.67
C ARG A 1191 58.40 14.63 27.79
N CYS A 1192 57.68 14.78 26.68
CA CYS A 1192 56.20 14.78 26.70
C CYS A 1192 55.57 13.46 26.28
N ARG A 1193 56.32 12.57 25.63
CA ARG A 1193 55.86 11.32 24.98
C ARG A 1193 54.71 11.47 23.97
N GLY A 1194 54.16 12.67 23.77
CA GLY A 1194 53.00 12.95 22.93
C GLY A 1194 53.27 13.16 21.43
N VAL A 1195 54.53 13.03 20.98
CA VAL A 1195 54.90 13.04 19.55
C VAL A 1195 55.99 12.00 19.27
N ARG A 1196 56.02 11.48 18.04
CA ARG A 1196 56.97 10.46 17.57
C ARG A 1196 57.77 10.96 16.38
N TYR A 1197 59.02 10.49 16.24
CA TYR A 1197 59.91 10.83 15.13
C TYR A 1197 60.58 9.58 14.55
N CYS A 1198 60.62 9.47 13.21
CA CYS A 1198 61.33 8.38 12.52
C CYS A 1198 62.86 8.46 12.71
N SER A 1199 63.39 9.65 12.96
CA SER A 1199 64.81 9.88 13.18
C SER A 1199 65.08 11.11 14.05
N SER A 1200 66.30 11.19 14.61
CA SER A 1200 66.78 12.38 15.31
C SER A 1200 66.85 13.62 14.40
N GLY A 1201 66.96 13.42 13.08
CA GLY A 1201 66.90 14.51 12.10
C GLY A 1201 65.51 15.15 12.06
N CYS A 1202 64.46 14.34 11.99
CA CYS A 1202 63.07 14.82 12.04
C CYS A 1202 62.73 15.50 13.37
N GLN A 1203 63.24 14.97 14.49
CA GLN A 1203 63.06 15.60 15.80
C GLN A 1203 63.71 16.99 15.86
N LYS A 1204 64.96 17.14 15.40
CA LYS A 1204 65.66 18.43 15.39
C LYS A 1204 64.98 19.46 14.49
N ALA A 1205 64.50 19.02 13.33
CA ALA A 1205 63.79 19.87 12.37
C ALA A 1205 62.42 20.35 12.89
N ASP A 1206 61.75 19.57 13.74
CA ASP A 1206 60.49 19.95 14.40
C ASP A 1206 60.71 20.69 15.73
N TRP A 1207 61.89 20.59 16.34
CA TRP A 1207 62.13 21.03 17.72
C TRP A 1207 61.83 22.50 17.98
N LYS A 1208 62.07 23.40 17.01
CA LYS A 1208 61.76 24.84 17.16
C LYS A 1208 60.27 25.10 17.39
N GLU A 1209 59.41 24.31 16.76
CA GLU A 1209 57.95 24.38 16.87
C GLU A 1209 57.49 23.55 18.09
N HIS A 1210 57.95 22.30 18.19
CA HIS A 1210 57.54 21.37 19.24
C HIS A 1210 57.92 21.83 20.65
N LYS A 1211 59.09 22.46 20.85
CA LYS A 1211 59.53 22.94 22.18
C LYS A 1211 58.53 23.93 22.80
N LYS A 1212 57.78 24.68 21.99
CA LYS A 1212 56.76 25.64 22.48
C LYS A 1212 55.59 24.94 23.18
N ILE A 1213 55.34 23.67 22.86
CA ILE A 1213 54.18 22.90 23.32
C ILE A 1213 54.55 21.60 24.06
N CYS A 1214 55.84 21.29 24.20
CA CYS A 1214 56.35 20.08 24.85
C CYS A 1214 56.30 20.19 26.39
N LYS A 1215 55.20 19.73 27.00
CA LYS A 1215 54.99 19.69 28.47
C LYS A 1215 55.19 18.27 29.03
N THR A 1216 55.74 18.13 30.23
CA THR A 1216 56.05 16.84 30.88
C THR A 1216 54.77 16.03 31.12
N ALA A 1217 54.76 14.74 30.75
CA ALA A 1217 53.63 13.85 31.07
C ALA A 1217 53.61 13.58 32.59
N ALA A 1218 52.47 13.81 33.24
CA ALA A 1218 52.26 13.38 34.63
C ALA A 1218 52.21 11.84 34.69
N PRO A 1219 52.78 11.17 35.71
CA PRO A 1219 52.65 9.73 35.87
C PRO A 1219 51.20 9.38 36.23
N GLY A 1220 50.64 8.38 35.54
CA GLY A 1220 49.24 7.98 35.66
C GLY A 1220 48.87 7.36 37.01
N THR A 1221 47.64 7.65 37.43
CA THR A 1221 46.74 6.80 38.21
C THR A 1221 45.51 6.56 37.37
#